data_AF-A0A7T1I9L4-F1
#
_entry.id   AF-A0A7T1I9L4-F1
#
_cell.length_a   1.000
_cell.length_b   1.000
_cell.length_c   1.000
_cell.angle_alpha   90.00
_cell.angle_beta   90.00
_cell.angle_gamma   90.00
#
_symmetry.space_group_name_H-M   'P 1'
#
loop_
_entity.id
_entity.type
_entity.pdbx_description
1 polymer ?
#
loop_
_entity_poly.entity_id
_entity_poly.type
_entity_poly.pdbx_seq_one_letter_code
_entity_poly.pdbx_strand_id
1 'polypeptide(L)'
;MARLRQVQATTEDARSRFGDDSDERNPLFFHRELLIVPDHSRREISLAIADEEFPFGAEYLASTTFREINFGEQAVVGASHAIAGKALKVKGFELCRSCGKVQRGLAKASNHTWGCRYRDKPDDAQLRQLLFMYREFNSEALRFLLPGANFWDEAGQPSFIGALHLGLRQRFGGKVDHLQSALGEEPQPGSQQRKTFLYLFDSVPGGTGYVRQLIEAGGKDLRAVFEQSLQHLQACRCSDGCYRCIFMYRQRFDRERTSKRRAIEQLQTILSRWEELQPSERSLSEVVINTRAESELELRFIEKLRVGKGAPPGVAVTLREDFIKGNKGYLLTFNSGSSMVSWKVEQQVPIGEAEGVGAFSRADFLLTPTAGGKPIAVYTDGWEYHRGRLATDAEQRMALQRSCRYLFWALSWDDVVEAPPTAQAPLEPNGLAVGMMPDFASKNRENYLERWWPKSFLDDLSQRPVPTPREVQLANSLQLLMAYLANPSGALWQGLAQMFCLAQRPPMPPVQIDDPSLMAPREALNLNSHVEEWTQGGESPRVGQHLAPVPGLQILNLVDLALHKTDRLHPCASFRAIHFEPDRSSSERQQQLAWREWLRQGNLFQFLPHLLISTPGWGGSEQPAAVDPPQVWVEAEPAKAAPEGPGAPETAVAASQQAWQALSRFAPADVQPLLQALEAAWQGTDRPLPEQAFELEGPKGDVIAQAELAWPDQRLALVSEPVDAEAFTAAGWRCWSVEDPPAATAAALMEALPPS
;
A
#
# COMPACT_ATOMS: atom_id res chain seq x y z
N MET A 1 -23.05 -0.10 32.42
CA MET A 1 -23.37 1.29 32.04
C MET A 1 -24.34 1.89 33.07
N ALA A 2 -24.22 3.17 33.39
CA ALA A 2 -25.12 3.87 34.31
C ALA A 2 -25.79 5.05 33.59
N ARG A 3 -27.13 5.11 33.63
CA ARG A 3 -27.91 6.21 33.04
C ARG A 3 -27.85 7.43 33.96
N LEU A 4 -27.43 8.58 33.43
CA LEU A 4 -27.49 9.83 34.17
C LEU A 4 -28.96 10.24 34.36
N ARG A 5 -29.41 10.40 35.62
CA ARG A 5 -30.77 10.85 35.97
C ARG A 5 -30.82 12.26 36.56
N GLN A 6 -29.83 12.61 37.37
CA GLN A 6 -29.79 13.88 38.09
C GLN A 6 -28.34 14.32 38.27
N VAL A 7 -28.10 15.63 38.25
CA VAL A 7 -26.81 16.26 38.58
C VAL A 7 -27.02 17.15 39.79
N GLN A 8 -26.15 17.06 40.78
CA GLN A 8 -26.15 17.92 41.98
C GLN A 8 -24.74 18.47 42.18
N ALA A 9 -24.62 19.78 42.41
CA ALA A 9 -23.35 20.41 42.80
C ALA A 9 -23.27 20.45 44.33
N THR A 10 -22.16 19.96 44.89
CA THR A 10 -21.91 20.01 46.34
C THR A 10 -20.67 20.84 46.67
N THR A 11 -20.32 21.77 45.78
CA THR A 11 -19.19 22.69 45.98
C THR A 11 -19.56 23.69 47.07
N GLU A 12 -18.63 23.98 47.98
CA GLU A 12 -18.81 25.05 48.96
C GLU A 12 -19.01 26.40 48.26
N ASP A 13 -19.93 27.22 48.75
CA ASP A 13 -20.29 28.50 48.13
C ASP A 13 -19.07 29.40 47.87
N ALA A 14 -18.14 29.46 48.83
CA ALA A 14 -16.89 30.20 48.70
C ALA A 14 -16.00 29.72 47.53
N ARG A 15 -16.03 28.42 47.21
CA ARG A 15 -15.25 27.81 46.10
C ARG A 15 -16.02 27.76 44.78
N SER A 16 -17.33 27.98 44.78
CA SER A 16 -18.12 28.11 43.55
C SER A 16 -18.11 29.52 42.98
N ARG A 17 -17.64 30.51 43.76
CA ARG A 17 -17.46 31.88 43.30
C ARG A 17 -16.19 31.94 42.44
N PHE A 18 -16.29 32.60 41.29
CA PHE A 18 -15.14 32.86 40.43
C PHE A 18 -14.18 33.80 41.18
N GLY A 19 -13.03 33.29 41.61
CA GLY A 19 -11.90 34.08 42.10
C GLY A 19 -10.85 34.24 40.99
N ASP A 20 -10.13 35.35 40.98
CA ASP A 20 -9.06 35.67 40.02
C ASP A 20 -7.74 34.93 40.34
N ASP A 21 -7.82 33.87 41.15
CA ASP A 21 -6.69 33.25 41.83
C ASP A 21 -5.94 32.23 40.95
N SER A 22 -6.50 31.87 39.78
CA SER A 22 -5.79 31.12 38.73
C SER A 22 -6.45 31.30 37.36
N ASP A 23 -5.76 31.95 36.43
CA ASP A 23 -6.18 32.07 35.02
C ASP A 23 -5.99 30.74 34.23
N GLU A 24 -5.28 29.78 34.83
CA GLU A 24 -5.01 28.46 34.25
C GLU A 24 -6.22 27.52 34.35
N ARG A 25 -7.10 27.59 33.37
CA ARG A 25 -8.09 26.54 33.12
C ARG A 25 -7.37 25.30 32.58
N ASN A 26 -7.14 24.30 33.41
CA ASN A 26 -6.61 23.01 32.95
C ASN A 26 -7.70 22.23 32.16
N PRO A 27 -7.58 22.08 30.82
CA PRO A 27 -8.54 21.31 30.05
C PRO A 27 -8.33 19.82 30.31
N LEU A 28 -9.39 19.14 30.75
CA LEU A 28 -9.43 17.68 30.82
C LEU A 28 -10.18 17.13 29.60
N PHE A 29 -9.56 16.18 28.90
CA PHE A 29 -10.12 15.57 27.70
C PHE A 29 -10.75 14.21 28.04
N PHE A 30 -12.00 14.04 27.64
CA PHE A 30 -12.76 12.80 27.83
C PHE A 30 -13.07 12.17 26.48
N HIS A 31 -12.96 10.85 26.40
CA HIS A 31 -13.34 10.10 25.20
C HIS A 31 -14.85 9.88 25.18
N ARG A 32 -15.53 10.40 24.16
CA ARG A 32 -16.99 10.30 23.99
C ARG A 32 -17.30 9.71 22.62
N GLU A 33 -18.24 8.76 22.59
CA GLU A 33 -18.77 8.22 21.33
C GLU A 33 -20.28 8.41 21.30
N LEU A 34 -20.80 8.77 20.12
CA LEU A 34 -22.24 8.85 19.86
C LEU A 34 -22.66 7.62 19.06
N LEU A 35 -23.47 6.76 19.68
CA LEU A 35 -24.11 5.65 19.00
C LEU A 35 -25.49 6.09 18.48
N ILE A 36 -25.76 5.81 17.22
CA ILE A 36 -27.01 6.13 16.54
C ILE A 36 -27.76 4.83 16.32
N VAL A 37 -28.98 4.74 16.83
CA VAL A 37 -29.86 3.59 16.67
C VAL A 37 -31.14 4.07 15.96
N PRO A 38 -31.22 3.95 14.63
CA PRO A 38 -32.39 4.36 13.87
C PRO A 38 -33.59 3.43 14.16
N ASP A 39 -34.79 4.01 14.26
CA ASP A 39 -36.04 3.25 14.27
C ASP A 39 -36.65 3.25 12.86
N HIS A 40 -36.29 2.25 12.05
CA HIS A 40 -36.77 2.13 10.68
C HIS A 40 -38.29 1.94 10.57
N SER A 41 -38.97 1.50 11.64
CA SER A 41 -40.43 1.41 11.67
C SER A 41 -41.11 2.79 11.68
N ARG A 42 -40.35 3.83 12.07
CA ARG A 42 -40.75 5.24 12.13
C ARG A 42 -40.19 6.05 10.96
N ARG A 43 -39.84 5.38 9.86
CA ARG A 43 -39.49 5.99 8.57
C ARG A 43 -40.74 6.53 7.90
N GLU A 44 -40.77 7.83 7.62
CA GLU A 44 -41.96 8.47 7.03
C GLU A 44 -41.73 8.97 5.59
N ILE A 45 -40.54 9.50 5.28
CA ILE A 45 -40.25 10.07 3.96
C ILE A 45 -38.91 9.53 3.48
N SER A 46 -38.85 9.07 2.22
CA SER A 46 -37.63 8.62 1.59
C SER A 46 -37.56 9.17 0.16
N LEU A 47 -36.46 9.84 -0.15
CA LEU A 47 -36.13 10.29 -1.48
C LEU A 47 -34.83 9.60 -1.91
N ALA A 48 -34.79 9.03 -3.11
CA ALA A 48 -33.61 8.36 -3.62
C ALA A 48 -33.50 8.52 -5.14
N ILE A 49 -32.28 8.54 -5.64
CA ILE A 49 -31.98 8.39 -7.07
C ILE A 49 -31.93 6.90 -7.38
N ALA A 50 -32.68 6.47 -8.38
CA ALA A 50 -32.73 5.08 -8.85
C ALA A 50 -31.56 4.77 -9.82
N ASP A 51 -30.34 5.10 -9.41
CA ASP A 51 -29.10 4.81 -10.15
C ASP A 51 -28.08 4.17 -9.21
N GLU A 52 -27.69 2.94 -9.53
CA GLU A 52 -26.71 2.19 -8.76
C GLU A 52 -25.29 2.76 -8.86
N GLU A 53 -24.95 3.46 -9.95
CA GLU A 53 -23.66 4.13 -10.14
C GLU A 53 -23.59 5.49 -9.41
N PHE A 54 -24.74 6.01 -8.96
CA PHE A 54 -24.84 7.28 -8.23
C PHE A 54 -25.85 7.17 -7.07
N PRO A 55 -25.48 6.44 -6.00
CA PRO A 55 -26.35 6.27 -4.86
C PRO A 55 -26.40 7.56 -4.04
N PHE A 56 -27.38 8.41 -4.33
CA PHE A 56 -27.73 9.55 -3.49
C PHE A 56 -29.18 9.46 -3.03
N GLY A 57 -29.41 9.69 -1.74
CA GLY A 57 -30.74 9.69 -1.17
C GLY A 57 -30.79 10.31 0.21
N ALA A 58 -31.99 10.68 0.63
CA ALA A 58 -32.26 11.26 1.94
C ALA A 58 -33.52 10.61 2.54
N GLU A 59 -33.43 10.14 3.78
CA GLU A 59 -34.50 9.43 4.47
C GLU A 59 -34.77 10.06 5.83
N TYR A 60 -36.03 10.41 6.08
CA TYR A 60 -36.49 10.97 7.34
C TYR A 60 -37.05 9.90 8.26
N LEU A 61 -36.52 9.91 9.47
CA LEU A 61 -36.91 9.08 10.60
C LEU A 61 -37.55 9.97 11.66
N ALA A 62 -38.83 9.76 11.95
CA ALA A 62 -39.53 10.50 13.00
C ALA A 62 -39.03 10.13 14.41
N SER A 63 -38.28 9.03 14.53
CA SER A 63 -37.61 8.66 15.76
C SER A 63 -36.26 8.00 15.49
N THR A 64 -35.22 8.49 16.16
CA THR A 64 -33.89 7.90 16.21
C THR A 64 -33.36 8.06 17.63
N THR A 65 -32.81 6.97 18.18
CA THR A 65 -32.21 6.99 19.51
C THR A 65 -30.73 7.34 19.40
N PHE A 66 -30.35 8.44 20.06
CA PHE A 66 -28.98 8.90 20.16
C PHE A 66 -28.43 8.59 21.54
N ARG A 67 -27.43 7.71 21.61
CA ARG A 67 -26.79 7.29 22.86
C ARG A 67 -25.34 7.77 22.87
N GLU A 68 -25.10 8.83 23.62
CA GLU A 68 -23.74 9.32 23.83
C GLU A 68 -23.13 8.70 25.08
N ILE A 69 -22.03 7.98 24.90
CA ILE A 69 -21.30 7.29 25.96
C ILE A 69 -20.01 8.05 26.25
N ASN A 70 -19.76 8.35 27.51
CA ASN A 70 -18.51 8.88 28.02
C ASN A 70 -17.70 7.75 28.65
N PHE A 71 -16.54 7.48 28.07
CA PHE A 71 -15.64 6.41 28.50
C PHE A 71 -14.62 6.86 29.56
N GLY A 72 -14.62 8.12 29.96
CA GLY A 72 -13.64 8.68 30.89
C GLY A 72 -12.45 9.31 30.18
N GLU A 73 -11.39 9.56 30.96
CA GLU A 73 -10.12 10.07 30.46
C GLU A 73 -9.38 9.00 29.64
N GLN A 74 -8.66 9.43 28.59
CA GLN A 74 -7.76 8.56 27.84
C GLN A 74 -6.59 8.15 28.73
N ALA A 75 -6.29 6.84 28.77
CA ALA A 75 -5.17 6.31 29.53
C ALA A 75 -4.03 5.94 28.57
N VAL A 76 -2.83 6.45 28.82
CA VAL A 76 -1.61 6.11 28.06
C VAL A 76 -1.19 4.65 28.33
N VAL A 77 -1.50 4.14 29.52
CA VAL A 77 -1.16 2.80 30.00
C VAL A 77 -2.41 2.13 30.59
N GLY A 78 -2.70 0.89 30.20
CA GLY A 78 -3.87 0.14 30.69
C GLY A 78 -4.40 -0.90 29.70
N ALA A 79 -5.35 -1.71 30.17
CA ALA A 79 -6.04 -2.71 29.36
C ALA A 79 -6.87 -2.03 28.25
N SER A 80 -6.88 -2.63 27.06
CA SER A 80 -7.71 -2.17 25.95
C SER A 80 -9.09 -2.81 26.03
N HIS A 81 -10.15 -2.03 25.80
CA HIS A 81 -11.54 -2.50 25.81
C HIS A 81 -12.13 -2.42 24.42
N ALA A 82 -12.68 -3.52 23.91
CA ALA A 82 -13.41 -3.55 22.65
C ALA A 82 -14.80 -2.92 22.83
N ILE A 83 -15.06 -1.80 22.16
CA ILE A 83 -16.28 -1.00 22.27
C ILE A 83 -16.68 -0.58 20.85
N ALA A 84 -17.88 -0.99 20.40
CA ALA A 84 -18.40 -0.68 19.06
C ALA A 84 -17.42 -1.01 17.91
N GLY A 85 -16.68 -2.13 18.03
CA GLY A 85 -15.68 -2.56 17.05
C GLY A 85 -14.30 -1.91 17.20
N LYS A 86 -14.13 -0.92 18.08
CA LYS A 86 -12.86 -0.23 18.31
C LYS A 86 -12.22 -0.65 19.64
N ALA A 87 -10.90 -0.81 19.66
CA ALA A 87 -10.13 -1.11 20.86
C ALA A 87 -9.72 0.20 21.57
N LEU A 88 -10.39 0.54 22.68
CA LEU A 88 -10.22 1.80 23.42
C LEU A 88 -9.51 1.58 24.76
N LYS A 89 -8.43 2.34 25.01
CA LYS A 89 -7.75 2.42 26.32
C LYS A 89 -8.32 3.55 27.16
N VAL A 90 -9.32 3.23 27.97
CA VAL A 90 -10.13 4.20 28.70
C VAL A 90 -10.18 3.86 30.18
N LYS A 91 -10.08 4.88 31.04
CA LYS A 91 -10.06 4.69 32.50
C LYS A 91 -11.44 4.37 33.09
N GLY A 92 -12.51 4.79 32.41
CA GLY A 92 -13.88 4.71 32.96
C GLY A 92 -14.05 5.60 34.20
N PHE A 93 -15.16 5.38 34.91
CA PHE A 93 -15.45 6.03 36.18
C PHE A 93 -15.49 5.02 37.32
N GLU A 94 -14.82 5.37 38.43
CA GLU A 94 -14.91 4.64 39.69
C GLU A 94 -15.93 5.32 40.60
N LEU A 95 -16.97 4.59 41.01
CA LEU A 95 -18.04 5.13 41.84
C LEU A 95 -18.11 4.41 43.18
N CYS A 96 -18.34 5.15 44.27
CA CYS A 96 -18.68 4.52 45.56
C CYS A 96 -20.01 3.76 45.44
N ARG A 97 -20.04 2.48 45.85
CA ARG A 97 -21.25 1.64 45.84
C ARG A 97 -22.37 2.17 46.74
N SER A 98 -22.03 2.93 47.79
CA SER A 98 -23.02 3.46 48.73
C SER A 98 -23.62 4.79 48.26
N CYS A 99 -22.80 5.75 47.82
CA CYS A 99 -23.28 7.11 47.53
C CYS A 99 -23.22 7.51 46.05
N GLY A 100 -22.69 6.66 45.16
CA GLY A 100 -22.60 6.91 43.73
C GLY A 100 -21.65 8.04 43.31
N LYS A 101 -20.89 8.62 44.24
CA LYS A 101 -19.96 9.72 43.95
C LYS A 101 -18.68 9.19 43.30
N VAL A 102 -18.22 9.90 42.26
CA VAL A 102 -16.98 9.58 41.53
C VAL A 102 -15.78 9.73 42.45
N GLN A 103 -14.91 8.72 42.48
CA GLN A 103 -13.67 8.74 43.25
C GLN A 103 -12.58 9.50 42.50
N ARG A 104 -11.87 10.39 43.20
CA ARG A 104 -10.81 11.22 42.62
C ARG A 104 -9.58 11.19 43.52
N GLY A 105 -8.46 10.74 42.98
CA GLY A 105 -7.20 10.65 43.72
C GLY A 105 -7.30 9.74 44.96
N LEU A 106 -6.58 10.10 46.01
CA LEU A 106 -6.57 9.35 47.29
C LEU A 106 -7.94 9.36 47.97
N ALA A 107 -8.20 8.32 48.77
CA ALA A 107 -9.42 8.18 49.57
C ALA A 107 -9.54 9.33 50.58
N LYS A 108 -10.63 10.11 50.47
CA LYS A 108 -10.90 11.28 51.33
C LYS A 108 -12.41 11.44 51.55
N ALA A 109 -12.80 12.03 52.67
CA ALA A 109 -14.21 12.33 52.97
C ALA A 109 -14.91 13.15 51.86
N SER A 110 -14.17 14.02 51.18
CA SER A 110 -14.67 14.82 50.05
C SER A 110 -15.06 13.99 48.82
N ASN A 111 -14.56 12.74 48.68
CA ASN A 111 -14.95 11.80 47.62
C ASN A 111 -16.31 11.14 47.87
N HIS A 112 -17.00 11.50 48.96
CA HIS A 112 -18.33 11.00 49.31
C HIS A 112 -19.37 12.13 49.48
N THR A 113 -20.66 11.78 49.42
CA THR A 113 -21.73 12.71 49.81
C THR A 113 -21.78 12.83 51.34
N TRP A 114 -22.47 13.85 51.86
CA TRP A 114 -22.56 14.07 53.32
C TRP A 114 -23.20 12.89 54.08
N GLY A 115 -24.20 12.22 53.49
CA GLY A 115 -24.87 11.06 54.09
C GLY A 115 -24.23 9.70 53.77
N CYS A 116 -23.01 9.65 53.23
CA CYS A 116 -22.39 8.39 52.87
C CYS A 116 -21.77 7.69 54.09
N ARG A 117 -22.05 6.40 54.28
CA ARG A 117 -21.46 5.59 55.37
C ARG A 117 -19.93 5.49 55.34
N TYR A 118 -19.32 5.72 54.17
CA TYR A 118 -17.87 5.69 53.98
C TYR A 118 -17.21 7.06 54.09
N ARG A 119 -17.96 8.13 54.40
CA ARG A 119 -17.39 9.48 54.48
C ARG A 119 -16.31 9.59 55.55
N ASP A 120 -16.56 9.05 56.74
CA ASP A 120 -15.64 9.10 57.88
C ASP A 120 -14.58 7.97 57.83
N LYS A 121 -14.77 7.00 56.94
CA LYS A 121 -13.86 5.87 56.69
C LYS A 121 -13.70 5.66 55.17
N PRO A 122 -13.06 6.60 54.46
CA PRO A 122 -13.02 6.59 53.00
C PRO A 122 -12.21 5.42 52.43
N ASP A 123 -11.24 4.89 53.19
CA ASP A 123 -10.46 3.73 52.78
C ASP A 123 -11.29 2.43 52.74
N ASP A 124 -12.38 2.35 53.51
CA ASP A 124 -13.30 1.21 53.53
C ASP A 124 -14.32 1.24 52.37
N ALA A 125 -14.27 2.28 51.52
CA ALA A 125 -15.25 2.50 50.49
C ALA A 125 -15.23 1.39 49.43
N GLN A 126 -16.33 0.64 49.35
CA GLN A 126 -16.50 -0.31 48.26
C GLN A 126 -16.78 0.42 46.94
N LEU A 127 -15.95 0.18 45.94
CA LEU A 127 -16.05 0.86 44.64
C LEU A 127 -16.70 -0.04 43.57
N ARG A 128 -17.36 0.58 42.60
CA ARG A 128 -17.67 -0.01 41.30
C ARG A 128 -16.63 0.54 40.32
N GLN A 129 -15.82 -0.36 39.78
CA GLN A 129 -14.82 -0.02 38.78
C GLN A 129 -15.44 -0.02 37.37
N LEU A 130 -14.81 0.73 36.48
CA LEU A 130 -15.02 0.65 35.02
C LEU A 130 -16.47 0.89 34.58
N LEU A 131 -17.14 1.87 35.19
CA LEU A 131 -18.45 2.31 34.73
C LEU A 131 -18.32 3.36 33.63
N PHE A 132 -19.04 3.16 32.53
CA PHE A 132 -19.26 4.19 31.52
C PHE A 132 -20.59 4.90 31.79
N MET A 133 -20.53 6.23 31.76
CA MET A 133 -21.71 7.07 31.84
C MET A 133 -22.25 7.28 30.44
N TYR A 134 -23.57 7.31 30.31
CA TYR A 134 -24.19 7.64 29.05
C TYR A 134 -25.38 8.56 29.25
N ARG A 135 -25.67 9.35 28.21
CA ARG A 135 -26.95 10.03 28.04
C ARG A 135 -27.62 9.51 26.78
N GLU A 136 -28.94 9.45 26.83
CA GLU A 136 -29.76 8.99 25.72
C GLU A 136 -30.90 9.97 25.52
N PHE A 137 -31.16 10.32 24.27
CA PHE A 137 -32.28 11.13 23.87
C PHE A 137 -32.85 10.60 22.54
N ASN A 138 -34.14 10.79 22.34
CA ASN A 138 -34.80 10.45 21.10
C ASN A 138 -35.12 11.76 20.36
N SER A 139 -34.84 11.77 19.07
CA SER A 139 -35.13 12.91 18.21
C SER A 139 -35.43 12.45 16.80
N GLU A 140 -35.91 13.38 15.97
CA GLU A 140 -36.01 13.17 14.54
C GLU A 140 -34.62 13.24 13.88
N ALA A 141 -34.47 12.53 12.76
CA ALA A 141 -33.25 12.53 11.99
C ALA A 141 -33.53 12.42 10.49
N LEU A 142 -32.72 13.13 9.71
CA LEU A 142 -32.59 12.97 8.26
C LEU A 142 -31.25 12.32 8.01
N ARG A 143 -31.25 11.12 7.42
CA ARG A 143 -30.02 10.43 7.05
C ARG A 143 -29.79 10.51 5.55
N PHE A 144 -28.55 10.76 5.17
CA PHE A 144 -28.11 10.86 3.78
C PHE A 144 -27.28 9.64 3.39
N LEU A 145 -27.60 9.09 2.23
CA LEU A 145 -26.70 8.25 1.47
C LEU A 145 -25.96 9.15 0.47
N LEU A 146 -24.63 9.21 0.57
CA LEU A 146 -23.80 10.12 -0.25
C LEU A 146 -23.12 9.36 -1.39
N PRO A 147 -23.00 9.96 -2.59
CA PRO A 147 -22.54 9.25 -3.78
C PRO A 147 -21.01 9.21 -3.85
N GLY A 148 -20.41 8.02 -3.80
CA GLY A 148 -19.01 7.84 -4.13
C GLY A 148 -17.99 8.20 -3.03
N ALA A 149 -16.73 7.80 -3.28
CA ALA A 149 -15.62 7.88 -2.33
C ALA A 149 -15.23 9.29 -1.90
N ASN A 150 -15.42 10.26 -2.80
CA ASN A 150 -15.05 11.65 -2.60
C ASN A 150 -15.83 12.36 -1.49
N PHE A 151 -16.91 11.76 -0.97
CA PHE A 151 -17.64 12.24 0.20
C PHE A 151 -17.13 11.68 1.51
N TRP A 152 -16.37 10.59 1.46
CA TRP A 152 -15.94 9.82 2.64
C TRP A 152 -14.43 9.89 2.88
N ASP A 153 -13.66 10.44 1.94
CA ASP A 153 -12.23 10.65 2.11
C ASP A 153 -11.90 11.71 3.18
N GLU A 154 -10.61 11.83 3.50
CA GLU A 154 -10.11 12.65 4.60
C GLU A 154 -10.60 14.11 4.53
N ALA A 155 -10.68 14.69 3.33
CA ALA A 155 -11.11 16.06 3.13
C ALA A 155 -12.60 16.18 2.76
N GLY A 156 -13.14 15.17 2.09
CA GLY A 156 -14.48 15.13 1.53
C GLY A 156 -15.56 15.21 2.60
N GLN A 157 -15.46 14.36 3.62
CA GLN A 157 -16.43 14.33 4.70
C GLN A 157 -16.58 15.68 5.42
N PRO A 158 -15.50 16.28 5.98
CA PRO A 158 -15.63 17.55 6.68
C PRO A 158 -16.04 18.70 5.75
N SER A 159 -15.66 18.66 4.47
CA SER A 159 -16.07 19.65 3.46
C SER A 159 -17.59 19.63 3.21
N PHE A 160 -18.17 18.45 3.02
CA PHE A 160 -19.61 18.32 2.79
C PHE A 160 -20.43 18.73 4.01
N ILE A 161 -20.01 18.30 5.21
CA ILE A 161 -20.66 18.69 6.47
C ILE A 161 -20.61 20.22 6.65
N GLY A 162 -19.45 20.84 6.40
CA GLY A 162 -19.30 22.30 6.48
C GLY A 162 -20.24 23.04 5.52
N ALA A 163 -20.37 22.55 4.29
CA ALA A 163 -21.33 23.07 3.30
C ALA A 163 -22.79 22.90 3.74
N LEU A 164 -23.18 21.73 4.25
CA LEU A 164 -24.53 21.47 4.73
C LEU A 164 -24.92 22.46 5.85
N HIS A 165 -24.07 22.62 6.86
CA HIS A 165 -24.33 23.54 7.98
C HIS A 165 -24.36 25.02 7.54
N LEU A 166 -23.50 25.40 6.60
CA LEU A 166 -23.54 26.72 5.98
C LEU A 166 -24.91 26.95 5.31
N GLY A 167 -25.37 26.02 4.48
CA GLY A 167 -26.66 26.10 3.80
C GLY A 167 -27.85 26.17 4.75
N LEU A 168 -27.83 25.38 5.83
CA LEU A 168 -28.90 25.39 6.84
C LEU A 168 -29.04 26.78 7.48
N ARG A 169 -27.92 27.42 7.78
CA ARG A 169 -27.91 28.77 8.34
C ARG A 169 -28.47 29.80 7.35
N GLN A 170 -28.09 29.71 6.07
CA GLN A 170 -28.60 30.61 5.04
C GLN A 170 -30.10 30.44 4.84
N ARG A 171 -30.59 29.19 4.83
CA ARG A 171 -32.00 28.89 4.57
C ARG A 171 -32.91 29.35 5.70
N PHE A 172 -32.54 29.10 6.95
CA PHE A 172 -33.41 29.34 8.10
C PHE A 172 -33.17 30.66 8.82
N GLY A 173 -32.06 31.37 8.53
CA GLY A 173 -31.77 32.72 9.05
C GLY A 173 -31.64 32.87 10.57
N GLY A 174 -31.86 31.79 11.34
CA GLY A 174 -31.85 31.75 12.81
C GLY A 174 -30.72 30.91 13.40
N LYS A 175 -30.75 30.70 14.72
CA LYS A 175 -29.79 29.82 15.44
C LYS A 175 -30.10 28.35 15.16
N VAL A 176 -29.54 27.82 14.08
CA VAL A 176 -29.57 26.39 13.73
C VAL A 176 -28.56 25.55 14.53
N ASP A 177 -27.99 26.09 15.61
CA ASP A 177 -27.01 25.41 16.48
C ASP A 177 -27.56 24.11 17.11
N HIS A 178 -28.88 23.95 17.13
CA HIS A 178 -29.55 22.75 17.61
C HIS A 178 -29.53 21.61 16.57
N LEU A 179 -29.37 21.91 15.27
CA LEU A 179 -29.17 20.92 14.23
C LEU A 179 -27.72 20.42 14.26
N GLN A 180 -27.54 19.12 14.37
CA GLN A 180 -26.26 18.45 14.56
C GLN A 180 -26.08 17.38 13.50
N SER A 181 -24.83 17.10 13.16
CA SER A 181 -24.51 16.02 12.23
C SER A 181 -23.60 14.99 12.88
N ALA A 182 -23.80 13.73 12.54
CA ALA A 182 -22.98 12.61 12.98
C ALA A 182 -22.97 11.50 11.92
N LEU A 183 -21.97 10.63 11.99
CA LEU A 183 -21.92 9.45 11.14
C LEU A 183 -22.53 8.24 11.84
N GLY A 184 -23.26 7.42 11.11
CA GLY A 184 -23.77 6.14 11.55
C GLY A 184 -23.43 5.05 10.55
N GLU A 185 -23.07 3.87 11.03
CA GLU A 185 -22.74 2.70 10.20
C GLU A 185 -23.75 1.57 10.43
N GLU A 186 -24.33 1.05 9.37
CA GLU A 186 -25.30 -0.05 9.40
C GLU A 186 -24.78 -1.26 8.62
N PRO A 187 -24.99 -2.50 9.10
CA PRO A 187 -24.68 -3.68 8.31
C PRO A 187 -25.59 -3.72 7.06
N GLN A 188 -25.03 -4.07 5.92
CA GLN A 188 -25.80 -4.23 4.69
C GLN A 188 -26.50 -5.60 4.68
N PRO A 189 -27.83 -5.66 4.49
CA PRO A 189 -28.53 -6.94 4.39
C PRO A 189 -27.95 -7.82 3.28
N GLY A 190 -27.57 -9.05 3.60
CA GLY A 190 -26.98 -10.01 2.65
C GLY A 190 -25.50 -9.78 2.33
N SER A 191 -24.83 -8.81 2.96
CA SER A 191 -23.39 -8.54 2.83
C SER A 191 -22.73 -8.43 4.21
N GLN A 192 -21.42 -8.63 4.29
CA GLN A 192 -20.62 -8.32 5.48
C GLN A 192 -20.15 -6.86 5.50
N GLN A 193 -20.46 -6.08 4.46
CA GLN A 193 -20.16 -4.65 4.38
C GLN A 193 -21.02 -3.83 5.33
N ARG A 194 -20.47 -2.70 5.77
CA ARG A 194 -21.21 -1.67 6.50
C ARG A 194 -21.42 -0.45 5.59
N LYS A 195 -22.65 0.06 5.54
CA LYS A 195 -22.97 1.33 4.89
C LYS A 195 -22.83 2.45 5.88
N THR A 196 -22.10 3.48 5.48
CA THR A 196 -21.97 4.73 6.24
C THR A 196 -23.03 5.72 5.78
N PHE A 197 -23.74 6.29 6.74
CA PHE A 197 -24.74 7.33 6.53
C PHE A 197 -24.34 8.59 7.28
N LEU A 198 -24.61 9.74 6.68
CA LEU A 198 -24.53 11.02 7.37
C LEU A 198 -25.91 11.31 7.98
N TYR A 199 -26.00 11.38 9.30
CA TYR A 199 -27.20 11.79 10.02
C TYR A 199 -27.16 13.29 10.29
N LEU A 200 -28.24 13.99 9.96
CA LEU A 200 -28.58 15.32 10.42
C LEU A 200 -29.77 15.19 11.38
N PHE A 201 -29.61 15.64 12.62
CA PHE A 201 -30.61 15.46 13.67
C PHE A 201 -30.75 16.70 14.53
N ASP A 202 -31.86 16.80 15.22
CA ASP A 202 -32.09 17.85 16.19
C ASP A 202 -31.65 17.42 17.59
N SER A 203 -30.82 18.24 18.24
CA SER A 203 -30.39 18.01 19.63
C SER A 203 -31.46 18.35 20.68
N VAL A 204 -32.55 19.03 20.29
CA VAL A 204 -33.74 19.23 21.14
C VAL A 204 -34.53 17.93 21.20
N PRO A 205 -34.75 17.34 22.40
CA PRO A 205 -35.53 16.11 22.53
C PRO A 205 -36.93 16.25 21.91
N GLY A 206 -37.32 15.27 21.10
CA GLY A 206 -38.59 15.27 20.36
C GLY A 206 -38.57 15.99 19.01
N GLY A 207 -37.52 16.76 18.71
CA GLY A 207 -37.37 17.49 17.45
C GLY A 207 -38.15 18.82 17.42
N THR A 208 -37.62 19.78 16.65
CA THR A 208 -38.27 21.09 16.40
C THR A 208 -39.10 21.09 15.12
N GLY A 209 -39.00 20.06 14.28
CA GLY A 209 -39.66 19.94 12.98
C GLY A 209 -38.83 20.46 11.80
N TYR A 210 -37.68 21.10 12.05
CA TYR A 210 -36.80 21.61 11.00
C TYR A 210 -36.27 20.49 10.11
N VAL A 211 -35.97 19.32 10.69
CA VAL A 211 -35.43 18.17 9.95
C VAL A 211 -36.49 17.60 9.01
N ARG A 212 -37.73 17.48 9.48
CA ARG A 212 -38.88 17.09 8.65
C ARG A 212 -39.11 18.06 7.50
N GLN A 213 -39.12 19.36 7.81
CA GLN A 213 -39.35 20.42 6.83
C GLN A 213 -38.37 20.34 5.65
N LEU A 214 -37.11 19.98 5.89
CA LEU A 214 -36.10 19.87 4.82
C LEU A 214 -36.48 18.90 3.71
N ILE A 215 -37.08 17.76 4.07
CA ILE A 215 -37.35 16.66 3.14
C ILE A 215 -38.79 16.69 2.59
N GLU A 216 -39.69 17.43 3.23
CA GLU A 216 -41.06 17.62 2.77
C GLU A 216 -41.12 18.31 1.39
N ALA A 217 -42.28 18.24 0.74
CA ALA A 217 -42.51 18.83 -0.58
C ALA A 217 -41.43 18.45 -1.62
N GLY A 218 -41.00 17.18 -1.61
CA GLY A 218 -39.98 16.66 -2.52
C GLY A 218 -38.56 17.18 -2.25
N GLY A 219 -38.25 17.54 -1.00
CA GLY A 219 -36.93 18.03 -0.62
C GLY A 219 -36.62 19.44 -1.10
N LYS A 220 -37.65 20.27 -1.36
CA LYS A 220 -37.47 21.65 -1.87
C LYS A 220 -36.62 22.51 -0.94
N ASP A 221 -36.83 22.39 0.37
CA ASP A 221 -36.05 23.12 1.38
C ASP A 221 -34.61 22.60 1.45
N LEU A 222 -34.40 21.29 1.37
CA LEU A 222 -33.07 20.68 1.28
C LEU A 222 -32.31 21.12 0.02
N ARG A 223 -32.98 21.18 -1.14
CA ARG A 223 -32.40 21.72 -2.38
C ARG A 223 -31.92 23.15 -2.18
N ALA A 224 -32.78 23.99 -1.60
CA ALA A 224 -32.46 25.39 -1.33
C ALA A 224 -31.26 25.54 -0.37
N VAL A 225 -31.12 24.67 0.63
CA VAL A 225 -29.93 24.61 1.49
C VAL A 225 -28.66 24.39 0.67
N PHE A 226 -28.66 23.40 -0.23
CA PHE A 226 -27.50 23.10 -1.07
C PHE A 226 -27.18 24.21 -2.07
N GLU A 227 -28.20 24.77 -2.73
CA GLU A 227 -28.04 25.87 -3.69
C GLU A 227 -27.50 27.13 -3.00
N GLN A 228 -28.05 27.51 -1.84
CA GLN A 228 -27.59 28.69 -1.10
C GLN A 228 -26.17 28.51 -0.54
N SER A 229 -25.83 27.31 -0.08
CA SER A 229 -24.45 26.99 0.31
C SER A 229 -23.50 27.14 -0.88
N LEU A 230 -23.83 26.53 -2.02
CA LEU A 230 -23.02 26.58 -3.24
C LEU A 230 -22.79 28.03 -3.68
N GLN A 231 -23.86 28.83 -3.73
CA GLN A 231 -23.79 30.25 -4.09
C GLN A 231 -22.88 31.03 -3.14
N HIS A 232 -22.99 30.80 -1.82
CA HIS A 232 -22.16 31.49 -0.82
C HIS A 232 -20.69 31.09 -0.90
N LEU A 233 -20.40 29.81 -1.14
CA LEU A 233 -19.03 29.32 -1.31
C LEU A 233 -18.38 29.89 -2.58
N GLN A 234 -19.12 29.95 -3.69
CA GLN A 234 -18.66 30.51 -4.97
C GLN A 234 -18.45 32.03 -4.89
N ALA A 235 -19.30 32.75 -4.16
CA ALA A 235 -19.15 34.20 -3.97
C ALA A 235 -17.98 34.58 -3.05
N CYS A 236 -17.46 33.63 -2.26
CA CYS A 236 -16.39 33.90 -1.31
C CYS A 236 -15.01 33.97 -1.99
N ARG A 237 -14.31 35.10 -1.81
CA ARG A 237 -13.00 35.41 -2.41
C ARG A 237 -11.80 34.68 -1.79
N CYS A 238 -11.98 33.85 -0.76
CA CYS A 238 -10.87 33.08 -0.18
C CYS A 238 -10.39 31.99 -1.15
N SER A 239 -9.16 31.48 -0.99
CA SER A 239 -8.63 30.39 -1.83
C SER A 239 -9.39 29.08 -1.59
N ASP A 240 -9.19 28.44 -0.42
CA ASP A 240 -9.76 27.12 -0.15
C ASP A 240 -10.46 26.98 1.21
N GLY A 241 -10.97 28.09 1.74
CA GLY A 241 -11.83 28.10 2.93
C GLY A 241 -11.47 29.26 3.87
N CYS A 242 -12.47 29.77 4.58
CA CYS A 242 -12.30 30.75 5.65
C CYS A 242 -13.49 30.70 6.61
N TYR A 243 -13.38 31.36 7.76
CA TYR A 243 -14.48 31.46 8.73
C TYR A 243 -15.71 32.21 8.20
N ARG A 244 -15.59 32.99 7.13
CA ARG A 244 -16.74 33.68 6.51
C ARG A 244 -17.54 32.77 5.57
N CYS A 245 -16.98 31.63 5.17
CA CYS A 245 -17.65 30.67 4.30
C CYS A 245 -17.84 29.32 5.00
N ILE A 246 -16.80 28.50 5.15
CA ILE A 246 -16.95 27.08 5.49
C ILE A 246 -16.43 26.68 6.88
N PHE A 247 -15.49 27.43 7.49
CA PHE A 247 -14.89 27.05 8.79
C PHE A 247 -15.73 27.41 10.03
N MET A 248 -16.95 27.93 9.85
CA MET A 248 -17.75 28.45 10.96
C MET A 248 -18.35 27.34 11.87
N TYR A 249 -18.44 26.09 11.39
CA TYR A 249 -19.10 24.98 12.09
C TYR A 249 -18.16 23.82 12.45
N ARG A 250 -17.67 23.88 13.70
CA ARG A 250 -17.13 22.83 14.63
C ARG A 250 -15.75 22.16 14.41
N GLN A 251 -15.24 21.72 15.58
CA GLN A 251 -13.98 21.10 16.03
C GLN A 251 -12.66 21.59 15.41
N ARG A 252 -11.74 22.08 16.27
CA ARG A 252 -10.42 22.63 15.87
C ARG A 252 -9.61 21.71 14.95
N PHE A 253 -9.85 20.40 15.00
CA PHE A 253 -9.13 19.37 14.26
C PHE A 253 -9.62 19.16 12.82
N ASP A 254 -10.85 19.58 12.46
CA ASP A 254 -11.38 19.36 11.11
C ASP A 254 -11.03 20.49 10.13
N ARG A 255 -10.50 21.62 10.63
CA ARG A 255 -10.12 22.77 9.79
C ARG A 255 -9.06 22.41 8.75
N GLU A 256 -8.05 21.65 9.15
CA GLU A 256 -6.93 21.27 8.28
C GLU A 256 -7.37 20.39 7.11
N ARG A 257 -8.50 19.71 7.26
CA ARG A 257 -9.07 18.78 6.28
C ARG A 257 -10.22 19.39 5.47
N THR A 258 -10.83 20.48 5.93
CA THR A 258 -11.97 21.11 5.25
C THR A 258 -11.51 21.93 4.04
N SER A 259 -12.06 21.65 2.85
CA SER A 259 -11.74 22.33 1.59
C SER A 259 -12.99 22.96 0.96
N LYS A 260 -12.93 24.26 0.66
CA LYS A 260 -14.00 24.98 -0.06
C LYS A 260 -14.23 24.39 -1.45
N ARG A 261 -13.15 24.11 -2.18
CA ARG A 261 -13.23 23.55 -3.54
C ARG A 261 -13.90 22.19 -3.54
N ARG A 262 -13.54 21.33 -2.58
CA ARG A 262 -14.16 20.00 -2.43
C ARG A 262 -15.66 20.09 -2.13
N ALA A 263 -16.04 20.99 -1.24
CA ALA A 263 -17.45 21.24 -0.93
C ALA A 263 -18.25 21.74 -2.15
N ILE A 264 -17.67 22.62 -2.98
CA ILE A 264 -18.28 23.08 -4.23
C ILE A 264 -18.50 21.91 -5.19
N GLU A 265 -17.46 21.09 -5.42
CA GLU A 265 -17.54 19.90 -6.29
C GLU A 265 -18.65 18.95 -5.84
N GLN A 266 -18.72 18.65 -4.54
CA GLN A 266 -19.72 17.75 -3.95
C GLN A 266 -21.15 18.28 -4.09
N LEU A 267 -21.37 19.56 -3.81
CA LEU A 267 -22.69 20.19 -3.97
C LEU A 267 -23.11 20.21 -5.43
N GLN A 268 -22.20 20.56 -6.35
CA GLN A 268 -22.49 20.55 -7.79
C GLN A 268 -22.83 19.14 -8.29
N THR A 269 -22.11 18.13 -7.79
CA THR A 269 -22.33 16.72 -8.12
C THR A 269 -23.73 16.26 -7.73
N ILE A 270 -24.22 16.66 -6.55
CA ILE A 270 -25.58 16.31 -6.10
C ILE A 270 -26.64 17.14 -6.84
N LEU A 271 -26.43 18.45 -6.98
CA LEU A 271 -27.41 19.36 -7.59
C LEU A 271 -27.62 19.11 -9.08
N SER A 272 -26.60 18.65 -9.81
CA SER A 272 -26.71 18.35 -11.24
C SER A 272 -27.69 17.21 -11.53
N ARG A 273 -27.90 16.31 -10.58
CA ARG A 273 -28.81 15.16 -10.67
C ARG A 273 -30.04 15.29 -9.77
N TRP A 274 -30.32 16.49 -9.25
CA TRP A 274 -31.40 16.69 -8.28
C TRP A 274 -32.77 16.29 -8.82
N GLU A 275 -33.04 16.51 -10.11
CA GLU A 275 -34.33 16.19 -10.73
C GLU A 275 -34.63 14.68 -10.76
N GLU A 276 -33.58 13.84 -10.64
CA GLU A 276 -33.71 12.38 -10.58
C GLU A 276 -34.05 11.86 -9.17
N LEU A 277 -34.02 12.74 -8.16
CA LEU A 277 -34.32 12.40 -6.78
C LEU A 277 -35.84 12.26 -6.62
N GLN A 278 -36.33 11.02 -6.53
CA GLN A 278 -37.76 10.71 -6.49
C GLN A 278 -38.16 10.03 -5.17
N PRO A 279 -39.45 10.09 -4.79
CA PRO A 279 -39.97 9.31 -3.67
C PRO A 279 -39.69 7.81 -3.83
N SER A 280 -39.21 7.17 -2.76
CA SER A 280 -38.90 5.74 -2.72
C SER A 280 -39.69 5.05 -1.61
N GLU A 281 -40.21 3.85 -1.88
CA GLU A 281 -40.80 2.98 -0.85
C GLU A 281 -39.74 2.11 -0.14
N ARG A 282 -38.59 1.89 -0.80
CA ARG A 282 -37.47 1.12 -0.27
C ARG A 282 -36.63 1.96 0.69
N SER A 283 -36.12 1.32 1.73
CA SER A 283 -35.20 2.01 2.65
C SER A 283 -33.87 2.29 1.97
N LEU A 284 -33.21 3.38 2.34
CA LEU A 284 -31.82 3.61 1.92
C LEU A 284 -30.87 2.49 2.39
N SER A 285 -31.22 1.75 3.45
CA SER A 285 -30.48 0.56 3.89
C SER A 285 -30.52 -0.56 2.83
N GLU A 286 -31.57 -0.63 2.02
CA GLU A 286 -31.78 -1.63 0.95
C GLU A 286 -31.15 -1.22 -0.39
N VAL A 287 -30.78 0.06 -0.58
CA VAL A 287 -30.17 0.54 -1.83
C VAL A 287 -28.80 -0.09 -2.01
N VAL A 288 -28.66 -1.02 -2.95
CA VAL A 288 -27.37 -1.63 -3.28
C VAL A 288 -26.51 -0.56 -3.94
N ILE A 289 -25.43 -0.16 -3.26
CA ILE A 289 -24.46 0.78 -3.81
C ILE A 289 -23.58 -0.03 -4.74
N ASN A 290 -23.71 0.19 -6.05
CA ASN A 290 -22.79 -0.37 -7.02
C ASN A 290 -21.68 0.67 -7.27
N THR A 291 -21.00 1.08 -6.18
CA THR A 291 -19.62 1.49 -6.36
C THR A 291 -18.92 0.23 -6.81
N ARG A 292 -18.58 0.15 -8.09
CA ARG A 292 -17.82 -0.99 -8.64
C ARG A 292 -16.52 -1.25 -7.86
N ALA A 293 -16.09 -0.28 -7.06
CA ALA A 293 -15.24 -0.51 -5.91
C ALA A 293 -16.09 -0.84 -4.67
N GLU A 294 -16.05 -2.08 -4.22
CA GLU A 294 -16.84 -2.60 -3.10
C GLU A 294 -16.23 -2.26 -1.73
N SER A 295 -15.02 -1.70 -1.72
CA SER A 295 -14.28 -1.29 -0.54
C SER A 295 -13.51 0.03 -0.69
N GLU A 296 -13.19 0.67 0.43
CA GLU A 296 -12.30 1.84 0.46
C GLU A 296 -10.91 1.52 -0.11
N LEU A 297 -10.44 0.28 0.10
CA LEU A 297 -9.12 -0.15 -0.37
C LEU A 297 -9.05 -0.19 -1.90
N GLU A 298 -10.11 -0.67 -2.57
CA GLU A 298 -10.25 -0.66 -4.03
C GLU A 298 -10.21 0.76 -4.62
N LEU A 299 -10.93 1.69 -3.98
CA LEU A 299 -10.95 3.11 -4.39
C LEU A 299 -9.56 3.74 -4.27
N ARG A 300 -8.87 3.49 -3.16
CA ARG A 300 -7.51 3.96 -2.93
C ARG A 300 -6.53 3.34 -3.92
N PHE A 301 -6.71 2.08 -4.30
CA PHE A 301 -5.86 1.43 -5.29
C PHE A 301 -5.99 2.07 -6.68
N ILE A 302 -7.21 2.33 -7.15
CA ILE A 302 -7.43 3.08 -8.41
C ILE A 302 -6.75 4.46 -8.36
N GLU A 303 -6.82 5.15 -7.23
CA GLU A 303 -6.13 6.44 -7.08
C GLU A 303 -4.61 6.30 -7.13
N LYS A 304 -4.03 5.23 -6.55
CA LYS A 304 -2.59 4.96 -6.68
C LYS A 304 -2.17 4.70 -8.12
N LEU A 305 -2.97 3.96 -8.89
CA LEU A 305 -2.74 3.77 -10.33
C LEU A 305 -2.82 5.10 -11.08
N ARG A 306 -3.80 5.95 -10.75
CA ARG A 306 -4.00 7.26 -11.39
C ARG A 306 -2.81 8.20 -11.20
N VAL A 307 -2.22 8.23 -10.01
CA VAL A 307 -1.06 9.07 -9.70
C VAL A 307 0.28 8.39 -9.98
N GLY A 308 0.28 7.14 -10.48
CA GLY A 308 1.50 6.38 -10.76
C GLY A 308 2.33 6.04 -9.52
N LYS A 309 1.72 5.95 -8.34
CA LYS A 309 2.47 5.71 -7.09
C LYS A 309 3.08 4.31 -7.10
N GLY A 310 4.37 4.23 -6.79
CA GLY A 310 5.11 2.97 -6.76
C GLY A 310 5.65 2.53 -8.12
N ALA A 311 5.45 3.32 -9.18
CA ALA A 311 6.08 3.09 -10.48
C ALA A 311 7.62 3.15 -10.38
N PRO A 312 8.34 2.36 -11.21
CA PRO A 312 9.79 2.48 -11.31
C PRO A 312 10.23 3.91 -11.72
N PRO A 313 11.42 4.36 -11.31
CA PRO A 313 11.97 5.64 -11.74
C PRO A 313 11.98 5.78 -13.26
N GLY A 314 11.66 6.97 -13.77
CA GLY A 314 11.62 7.24 -15.21
C GLY A 314 10.39 6.71 -15.95
N VAL A 315 9.44 6.06 -15.27
CA VAL A 315 8.19 5.56 -15.88
C VAL A 315 7.03 6.51 -15.63
N ALA A 316 6.46 7.07 -16.69
CA ALA A 316 5.23 7.84 -16.63
C ALA A 316 4.02 6.90 -16.69
N VAL A 317 3.11 7.03 -15.73
CA VAL A 317 1.87 6.25 -15.65
C VAL A 317 0.68 7.13 -15.95
N THR A 318 -0.23 6.66 -16.80
CA THR A 318 -1.49 7.34 -17.08
C THR A 318 -2.66 6.36 -16.99
N LEU A 319 -3.73 6.79 -16.33
CA LEU A 319 -4.98 6.04 -16.23
C LEU A 319 -6.08 6.86 -16.93
N ARG A 320 -6.68 6.30 -17.98
CA ARG A 320 -7.77 6.92 -18.73
C ARG A 320 -9.02 6.07 -18.62
N GLU A 321 -10.18 6.70 -18.61
CA GLU A 321 -11.44 5.98 -18.73
C GLU A 321 -11.53 5.34 -20.12
N ASP A 322 -12.06 4.11 -20.16
CA ASP A 322 -12.24 3.33 -21.38
C ASP A 322 -13.53 2.48 -21.28
N PHE A 323 -13.96 1.87 -22.38
CA PHE A 323 -15.08 0.93 -22.41
C PHE A 323 -14.59 -0.46 -22.81
N ILE A 324 -14.64 -1.41 -21.88
CA ILE A 324 -14.19 -2.79 -22.06
C ILE A 324 -15.41 -3.70 -22.03
N LYS A 325 -15.63 -4.45 -23.13
CA LYS A 325 -16.79 -5.35 -23.31
C LYS A 325 -18.15 -4.67 -23.04
N GLY A 326 -18.27 -3.39 -23.38
CA GLY A 326 -19.49 -2.60 -23.17
C GLY A 326 -19.63 -2.00 -21.76
N ASN A 327 -18.72 -2.30 -20.84
CA ASN A 327 -18.70 -1.77 -19.48
C ASN A 327 -17.64 -0.68 -19.34
N LYS A 328 -17.89 0.36 -18.53
CA LYS A 328 -16.84 1.32 -18.13
C LYS A 328 -15.66 0.56 -17.48
N GLY A 329 -14.45 0.93 -17.85
CA GLY A 329 -13.22 0.44 -17.26
C GLY A 329 -12.13 1.47 -17.46
N TYR A 330 -10.87 1.04 -17.36
CA TYR A 330 -9.74 1.95 -17.57
C TYR A 330 -8.72 1.39 -18.53
N LEU A 331 -8.07 2.28 -19.26
CA LEU A 331 -6.82 2.00 -19.96
C LEU A 331 -5.68 2.58 -19.12
N LEU A 332 -4.86 1.68 -18.56
CA LEU A 332 -3.67 1.98 -17.79
C LEU A 332 -2.44 1.85 -18.68
N THR A 333 -1.70 2.92 -18.88
CA THR A 333 -0.51 2.97 -19.75
C THR A 333 0.73 3.35 -18.96
N PHE A 334 1.79 2.56 -19.14
CA PHE A 334 3.14 2.80 -18.64
C PHE A 334 4.05 3.19 -19.81
N ASN A 335 4.77 4.29 -19.66
CA ASN A 335 5.67 4.83 -20.68
C ASN A 335 7.05 5.09 -20.08
N SER A 336 8.08 4.40 -20.59
CA SER A 336 9.49 4.54 -20.18
C SER A 336 10.33 5.38 -21.15
N GLY A 337 9.70 6.10 -22.09
CA GLY A 337 10.34 6.82 -23.19
C GLY A 337 10.70 5.91 -24.37
N SER A 338 11.39 4.80 -24.11
CA SER A 338 11.78 3.77 -25.08
C SER A 338 10.72 2.71 -25.35
N SER A 339 9.75 2.53 -24.45
CA SER A 339 8.71 1.50 -24.55
C SER A 339 7.38 1.95 -23.96
N MET A 340 6.28 1.41 -24.48
CA MET A 340 4.93 1.66 -23.99
C MET A 340 4.19 0.33 -23.79
N VAL A 341 3.67 0.13 -22.57
CA VAL A 341 2.86 -1.03 -22.20
C VAL A 341 1.50 -0.54 -21.72
N SER A 342 0.43 -1.15 -22.21
CA SER A 342 -0.94 -0.79 -21.81
C SER A 342 -1.73 -1.99 -21.31
N TRP A 343 -2.64 -1.70 -20.39
CA TRP A 343 -3.49 -2.68 -19.70
C TRP A 343 -4.93 -2.19 -19.67
N LYS A 344 -5.85 -3.07 -20.00
CA LYS A 344 -7.28 -2.91 -19.77
C LYS A 344 -7.60 -3.30 -18.34
N VAL A 345 -8.21 -2.40 -17.57
CA VAL A 345 -8.57 -2.61 -16.17
C VAL A 345 -10.09 -2.74 -16.07
N GLU A 346 -10.55 -3.94 -15.75
CA GLU A 346 -11.95 -4.25 -15.44
C GLU A 346 -12.10 -4.42 -13.92
N GLN A 347 -13.22 -4.01 -13.33
CA GLN A 347 -13.51 -4.16 -11.90
C GLN A 347 -14.47 -5.31 -11.64
N GLN A 348 -14.35 -5.97 -10.49
CA GLN A 348 -15.30 -6.97 -9.97
C GLN A 348 -15.57 -8.11 -10.96
N VAL A 349 -14.51 -8.69 -11.52
CA VAL A 349 -14.61 -9.70 -12.57
C VAL A 349 -14.74 -11.10 -11.96
N PRO A 350 -15.86 -11.82 -12.19
CA PRO A 350 -15.97 -13.21 -11.81
C PRO A 350 -15.02 -14.08 -12.65
N ILE A 351 -14.33 -15.00 -12.00
CA ILE A 351 -13.41 -15.96 -12.61
C ILE A 351 -13.71 -17.33 -11.99
N GLY A 352 -14.13 -18.28 -12.80
CA GLY A 352 -14.37 -19.65 -12.36
C GLY A 352 -14.21 -20.66 -13.48
N GLU A 353 -14.99 -21.72 -13.44
CA GLU A 353 -14.87 -22.85 -14.36
C GLU A 353 -15.05 -22.43 -15.84
N ALA A 354 -15.96 -21.48 -16.10
CA ALA A 354 -16.18 -20.92 -17.44
C ALA A 354 -14.95 -20.20 -18.00
N GLU A 355 -14.11 -19.64 -17.13
CA GLU A 355 -12.85 -18.98 -17.47
C GLU A 355 -11.64 -19.93 -17.43
N GLY A 356 -11.87 -21.21 -17.11
CA GLY A 356 -10.85 -22.26 -17.02
C GLY A 356 -10.13 -22.31 -15.67
N VAL A 357 -10.77 -21.83 -14.59
CA VAL A 357 -10.20 -21.81 -13.23
C VAL A 357 -11.03 -22.69 -12.31
N GLY A 358 -10.37 -23.64 -11.62
CA GLY A 358 -11.05 -24.68 -10.83
C GLY A 358 -11.70 -24.21 -9.53
N ALA A 359 -11.37 -23.02 -9.04
CA ALA A 359 -11.98 -22.41 -7.87
C ALA A 359 -12.57 -21.05 -8.27
N PHE A 360 -13.85 -20.84 -7.97
CA PHE A 360 -14.50 -19.56 -8.25
C PHE A 360 -13.93 -18.47 -7.33
N SER A 361 -13.58 -17.34 -7.92
CA SER A 361 -13.30 -16.09 -7.23
C SER A 361 -13.88 -14.92 -8.02
N ARG A 362 -14.02 -13.78 -7.36
CA ARG A 362 -14.28 -12.52 -8.03
C ARG A 362 -13.07 -11.63 -7.78
N ALA A 363 -12.34 -11.30 -8.82
CA ALA A 363 -11.19 -10.42 -8.74
C ALA A 363 -11.68 -8.98 -8.58
N ASP A 364 -11.11 -8.24 -7.64
CA ASP A 364 -11.44 -6.82 -7.47
C ASP A 364 -11.08 -6.04 -8.73
N PHE A 365 -9.94 -6.38 -9.34
CA PHE A 365 -9.55 -5.89 -10.65
C PHE A 365 -8.99 -7.00 -11.52
N LEU A 366 -9.36 -7.02 -12.80
CA LEU A 366 -8.71 -7.83 -13.82
C LEU A 366 -7.93 -6.91 -14.76
N LEU A 367 -6.60 -7.01 -14.74
CA LEU A 367 -5.71 -6.27 -15.62
C LEU A 367 -5.33 -7.15 -16.81
N THR A 368 -5.88 -6.84 -17.98
CA THR A 368 -5.61 -7.58 -19.22
C THR A 368 -4.63 -6.81 -20.09
N PRO A 369 -3.47 -7.37 -20.47
CA PRO A 369 -2.50 -6.65 -21.29
C PRO A 369 -3.07 -6.41 -22.70
N THR A 370 -2.75 -5.26 -23.30
CA THR A 370 -3.19 -4.95 -24.66
C THR A 370 -2.36 -5.66 -25.73
N ALA A 371 -1.17 -6.18 -25.37
CA ALA A 371 -0.26 -6.84 -26.29
C ALA A 371 0.52 -7.96 -25.59
N GLY A 372 0.09 -9.21 -25.81
CA GLY A 372 0.76 -10.41 -25.28
C GLY A 372 0.75 -10.53 -23.75
N GLY A 373 1.01 -11.73 -23.23
CA GLY A 373 1.06 -11.98 -21.77
C GLY A 373 -0.26 -12.44 -21.16
N LYS A 374 -0.22 -12.71 -19.84
CA LYS A 374 -1.35 -13.23 -19.08
C LYS A 374 -2.11 -12.10 -18.36
N PRO A 375 -3.45 -12.14 -18.30
CA PRO A 375 -4.21 -11.25 -17.42
C PRO A 375 -3.84 -11.46 -15.95
N ILE A 376 -3.95 -10.40 -15.15
CA ILE A 376 -3.66 -10.40 -13.72
C ILE A 376 -4.95 -10.17 -12.94
N ALA A 377 -5.34 -11.15 -12.14
CA ALA A 377 -6.41 -11.02 -11.16
C ALA A 377 -5.84 -10.37 -9.89
N VAL A 378 -6.21 -9.12 -9.62
CA VAL A 378 -5.77 -8.35 -8.46
C VAL A 378 -6.84 -8.42 -7.37
N TYR A 379 -6.38 -8.70 -6.15
CA TYR A 379 -7.16 -8.75 -4.92
C TYR A 379 -6.65 -7.70 -3.94
N THR A 380 -7.55 -6.88 -3.42
CA THR A 380 -7.29 -5.87 -2.40
C THR A 380 -7.78 -6.38 -1.06
N ASP A 381 -6.89 -7.09 -0.36
CA ASP A 381 -7.24 -7.82 0.85
C ASP A 381 -7.08 -6.96 2.10
N GLY A 382 -8.15 -6.82 2.89
CA GLY A 382 -8.09 -6.27 4.24
C GLY A 382 -7.92 -7.37 5.29
N TRP A 383 -6.93 -7.27 6.18
CA TRP A 383 -6.67 -8.28 7.22
C TRP A 383 -7.92 -8.66 8.03
N GLU A 384 -8.70 -7.67 8.45
CA GLU A 384 -9.92 -7.87 9.24
C GLU A 384 -10.94 -8.78 8.54
N TYR A 385 -11.00 -8.73 7.21
CA TYR A 385 -11.94 -9.48 6.37
C TYR A 385 -11.37 -10.84 5.92
N HIS A 386 -10.06 -10.93 5.74
CA HIS A 386 -9.41 -12.10 5.13
C HIS A 386 -8.87 -13.11 6.15
N ARG A 387 -8.57 -12.70 7.39
CA ARG A 387 -8.05 -13.60 8.45
C ARG A 387 -8.96 -14.82 8.73
N GLY A 388 -10.26 -14.72 8.45
CA GLY A 388 -11.24 -15.78 8.66
C GLY A 388 -11.43 -16.74 7.47
N ARG A 389 -10.83 -16.44 6.31
CA ARG A 389 -11.03 -17.17 5.04
C ARG A 389 -9.71 -17.51 4.32
N LEU A 390 -8.61 -17.53 5.06
CA LEU A 390 -7.26 -17.78 4.54
C LEU A 390 -7.13 -19.04 3.67
N ALA A 391 -7.84 -20.12 4.04
CA ALA A 391 -7.88 -21.36 3.27
C ALA A 391 -8.48 -21.15 1.86
N THR A 392 -9.64 -20.51 1.78
CA THR A 392 -10.30 -20.15 0.52
C THR A 392 -9.44 -19.21 -0.33
N ASP A 393 -8.75 -18.28 0.32
CA ASP A 393 -7.86 -17.33 -0.33
C ASP A 393 -6.65 -18.04 -0.98
N ALA A 394 -6.04 -19.00 -0.28
CA ALA A 394 -4.96 -19.82 -0.82
C ALA A 394 -5.46 -20.68 -1.99
N GLU A 395 -6.61 -21.34 -1.85
CA GLU A 395 -7.25 -22.15 -2.88
C GLU A 395 -7.47 -21.37 -4.18
N GLN A 396 -8.07 -20.19 -4.08
CA GLN A 396 -8.39 -19.33 -5.23
C GLN A 396 -7.13 -18.88 -5.98
N ARG A 397 -6.09 -18.47 -5.25
CA ARG A 397 -4.81 -18.03 -5.84
C ARG A 397 -4.08 -19.19 -6.52
N MET A 398 -4.07 -20.35 -5.87
CA MET A 398 -3.46 -21.55 -6.44
C MET A 398 -4.22 -22.07 -7.65
N ALA A 399 -5.56 -22.01 -7.65
CA ALA A 399 -6.37 -22.33 -8.83
C ALA A 399 -6.06 -21.41 -10.02
N LEU A 400 -5.89 -20.10 -9.79
CA LEU A 400 -5.50 -19.15 -10.84
C LEU A 400 -4.14 -19.51 -11.42
N GLN A 401 -3.15 -19.79 -10.57
CA GLN A 401 -1.81 -20.16 -11.02
C GLN A 401 -1.82 -21.49 -11.79
N ARG A 402 -2.51 -22.51 -11.26
CA ARG A 402 -2.64 -23.85 -11.87
C ARG A 402 -3.40 -23.82 -13.20
N SER A 403 -4.27 -22.85 -13.43
CA SER A 403 -4.95 -22.68 -14.72
C SER A 403 -3.98 -22.38 -15.88
N CYS A 404 -2.75 -21.94 -15.60
CA CYS A 404 -1.80 -21.36 -16.56
C CYS A 404 -2.30 -20.09 -17.27
N ARG A 405 -3.54 -19.65 -17.05
CA ARG A 405 -4.20 -18.58 -17.83
C ARG A 405 -4.07 -17.21 -17.18
N TYR A 406 -3.99 -17.17 -15.85
CA TYR A 406 -3.97 -15.94 -15.07
C TYR A 406 -2.72 -15.87 -14.19
N LEU A 407 -2.30 -14.65 -13.89
CA LEU A 407 -1.50 -14.33 -12.72
C LEU A 407 -2.44 -13.84 -11.61
N PHE A 408 -2.02 -13.96 -10.37
CA PHE A 408 -2.73 -13.35 -9.24
C PHE A 408 -1.85 -12.28 -8.58
N TRP A 409 -2.46 -11.25 -8.02
CA TRP A 409 -1.73 -10.27 -7.22
C TRP A 409 -2.56 -9.83 -6.03
N ALA A 410 -2.01 -9.99 -4.82
CA ALA A 410 -2.68 -9.57 -3.60
C ALA A 410 -2.03 -8.30 -3.03
N LEU A 411 -2.86 -7.35 -2.63
CA LEU A 411 -2.46 -6.06 -2.07
C LEU A 411 -3.14 -5.87 -0.72
N SER A 412 -2.37 -5.54 0.31
CA SER A 412 -2.90 -5.22 1.62
C SER A 412 -3.19 -3.72 1.76
N TRP A 413 -3.86 -3.34 2.86
CA TRP A 413 -4.02 -1.95 3.25
C TRP A 413 -2.68 -1.19 3.30
N ASP A 414 -1.66 -1.79 3.89
CA ASP A 414 -0.33 -1.17 4.02
C ASP A 414 0.32 -0.94 2.64
N ASP A 415 0.09 -1.82 1.68
CA ASP A 415 0.68 -1.70 0.34
C ASP A 415 0.12 -0.48 -0.41
N VAL A 416 -1.17 -0.18 -0.20
CA VAL A 416 -1.90 0.85 -0.93
C VAL A 416 -1.96 2.17 -0.17
N VAL A 417 -2.06 2.17 1.15
CA VAL A 417 -2.34 3.38 1.94
C VAL A 417 -1.08 4.01 2.50
N GLU A 418 -0.19 3.19 3.05
CA GLU A 418 1.02 3.69 3.72
C GLU A 418 2.05 4.21 2.71
N ALA A 419 3.05 4.92 3.23
CA ALA A 419 4.18 5.35 2.41
C ALA A 419 4.93 4.12 1.87
N PRO A 420 5.34 4.11 0.58
CA PRO A 420 6.15 3.02 0.06
C PRO A 420 7.45 2.87 0.87
N PRO A 421 7.90 1.65 1.14
CA PRO A 421 9.17 1.41 1.83
C PRO A 421 10.34 1.99 1.05
N THR A 422 11.38 2.37 1.77
CA THR A 422 12.64 2.89 1.22
C THR A 422 13.84 2.15 1.82
N ALA A 423 15.03 2.40 1.28
CA ALA A 423 16.24 1.85 1.87
C ALA A 423 16.45 2.31 3.34
N GLN A 424 15.95 3.49 3.71
CA GLN A 424 16.03 4.03 5.08
C GLN A 424 14.92 3.50 6.00
N ALA A 425 13.80 3.05 5.43
CA ALA A 425 12.67 2.48 6.14
C ALA A 425 12.18 1.22 5.41
N PRO A 426 12.93 0.10 5.52
CA PRO A 426 12.61 -1.13 4.83
C PRO A 426 11.36 -1.82 5.40
N LEU A 427 10.82 -2.77 4.64
CA LEU A 427 9.73 -3.62 5.09
C LEU A 427 10.15 -4.49 6.27
N GLU A 428 9.29 -4.57 7.27
CA GLU A 428 9.41 -5.51 8.38
C GLU A 428 8.13 -6.36 8.49
N PRO A 429 8.22 -7.70 8.39
CA PRO A 429 9.44 -8.45 8.08
C PRO A 429 9.83 -8.37 6.60
N ASN A 430 11.10 -8.67 6.31
CA ASN A 430 11.59 -8.89 4.95
C ASN A 430 12.08 -10.34 4.77
N GLY A 431 11.16 -11.25 4.46
CA GLY A 431 11.46 -12.67 4.25
C GLY A 431 12.37 -12.94 3.05
N LEU A 432 12.52 -11.99 2.12
CA LEU A 432 13.50 -12.08 1.03
C LEU A 432 14.92 -11.75 1.50
N ALA A 433 15.13 -11.18 2.68
CA ALA A 433 16.47 -10.93 3.23
C ALA A 433 16.95 -12.05 4.17
N VAL A 434 16.02 -12.89 4.66
CA VAL A 434 16.32 -13.98 5.59
C VAL A 434 16.98 -15.16 4.88
N GLY A 435 17.99 -15.77 5.51
CA GLY A 435 18.64 -16.99 5.01
C GLY A 435 19.48 -16.81 3.75
N MET A 436 19.85 -15.57 3.41
CA MET A 436 20.67 -15.28 2.23
C MET A 436 22.13 -15.71 2.41
N MET A 437 22.70 -16.35 1.37
CA MET A 437 24.13 -16.65 1.35
C MET A 437 24.98 -15.36 1.40
N PRO A 438 26.15 -15.39 2.06
CA PRO A 438 27.03 -14.21 2.20
C PRO A 438 27.42 -13.55 0.88
N ASP A 439 27.71 -14.34 -0.16
CA ASP A 439 28.08 -13.85 -1.49
C ASP A 439 26.94 -13.07 -2.17
N PHE A 440 25.70 -13.32 -1.76
CA PHE A 440 24.50 -12.64 -2.22
C PHE A 440 24.14 -11.41 -1.36
N ALA A 441 24.72 -11.34 -0.15
CA ALA A 441 24.58 -10.23 0.78
C ALA A 441 25.64 -9.12 0.57
N SER A 442 26.72 -9.40 -0.17
CA SER A 442 27.80 -8.43 -0.48
C SER A 442 27.52 -7.58 -1.74
N LYS A 443 28.35 -6.55 -1.99
CA LYS A 443 28.18 -5.52 -3.05
C LYS A 443 28.13 -6.04 -4.50
N ASN A 444 28.32 -7.33 -4.76
CA ASN A 444 28.38 -7.89 -6.13
C ASN A 444 27.01 -8.25 -6.72
N ARG A 445 25.92 -7.63 -6.25
CA ARG A 445 24.54 -8.03 -6.54
C ARG A 445 24.06 -7.68 -7.95
N GLU A 446 24.66 -6.65 -8.54
CA GLU A 446 24.36 -6.14 -9.89
C GLU A 446 24.95 -7.05 -10.98
N ASN A 447 26.12 -7.65 -10.75
CA ASN A 447 26.76 -8.63 -11.64
C ASN A 447 25.96 -9.94 -11.81
N TYR A 448 24.89 -10.15 -11.05
CA TYR A 448 24.10 -11.38 -11.13
C TYR A 448 23.10 -11.38 -12.27
N LEU A 449 22.58 -10.24 -12.71
CA LEU A 449 21.66 -10.17 -13.86
C LEU A 449 22.36 -10.69 -15.14
N GLU A 450 23.58 -10.23 -15.38
CA GLU A 450 24.44 -10.64 -16.51
C GLU A 450 24.82 -12.12 -16.47
N ARG A 451 24.91 -12.69 -15.26
CA ARG A 451 25.26 -14.10 -15.05
C ARG A 451 24.07 -15.05 -15.24
N TRP A 452 22.85 -14.56 -15.10
CA TRP A 452 21.64 -15.37 -15.05
C TRP A 452 20.80 -15.34 -16.32
N TRP A 453 20.88 -14.27 -17.09
CA TRP A 453 20.16 -14.17 -18.36
C TRP A 453 21.12 -14.11 -19.54
N PRO A 454 20.77 -14.74 -20.67
CA PRO A 454 21.51 -14.58 -21.92
C PRO A 454 21.64 -13.10 -22.27
N LYS A 455 22.80 -12.69 -22.78
CA LYS A 455 23.05 -11.31 -23.19
C LYS A 455 21.98 -10.79 -24.17
N SER A 456 21.54 -11.64 -25.10
CA SER A 456 20.45 -11.32 -26.04
C SER A 456 19.11 -11.00 -25.36
N PHE A 457 18.78 -11.67 -24.25
CA PHE A 457 17.59 -11.37 -23.46
C PHE A 457 17.75 -10.06 -22.70
N LEU A 458 18.93 -9.81 -22.13
CA LEU A 458 19.23 -8.55 -21.44
C LEU A 458 19.25 -7.36 -22.40
N ASP A 459 19.72 -7.55 -23.64
CA ASP A 459 19.70 -6.54 -24.70
C ASP A 459 18.26 -6.16 -25.06
N ASP A 460 17.32 -7.11 -25.15
CA ASP A 460 15.89 -6.82 -25.36
C ASP A 460 15.28 -6.09 -24.14
N LEU A 461 15.68 -6.50 -22.93
CA LEU A 461 15.26 -5.84 -21.70
C LEU A 461 15.85 -4.44 -21.51
N SER A 462 16.98 -4.10 -22.13
CA SER A 462 17.63 -2.79 -22.00
C SER A 462 16.73 -1.62 -22.41
N GLN A 463 15.69 -1.89 -23.22
CA GLN A 463 14.69 -0.91 -23.62
C GLN A 463 13.59 -0.70 -22.56
N ARG A 464 13.62 -1.42 -21.44
CA ARG A 464 12.59 -1.42 -20.40
C ARG A 464 13.23 -1.32 -19.02
N PRO A 465 12.56 -0.70 -18.04
CA PRO A 465 13.03 -0.72 -16.66
C PRO A 465 13.03 -2.16 -16.12
N VAL A 466 14.15 -2.58 -15.53
CA VAL A 466 14.33 -3.88 -14.88
C VAL A 466 14.66 -3.63 -13.40
N PRO A 467 13.87 -4.16 -12.46
CA PRO A 467 14.18 -3.98 -11.04
C PRO A 467 15.39 -4.84 -10.65
N THR A 468 16.32 -4.23 -9.93
CA THR A 468 17.46 -4.94 -9.32
C THR A 468 16.98 -5.87 -8.19
N PRO A 469 17.74 -6.92 -7.85
CA PRO A 469 17.40 -7.78 -6.71
C PRO A 469 17.20 -7.03 -5.40
N ARG A 470 17.95 -5.94 -5.17
CA ARG A 470 17.83 -5.12 -3.97
C ARG A 470 16.54 -4.31 -3.96
N GLU A 471 16.14 -3.76 -5.11
CA GLU A 471 14.86 -3.07 -5.23
C GLU A 471 13.69 -4.03 -5.00
N VAL A 472 13.76 -5.26 -5.53
CA VAL A 472 12.73 -6.29 -5.28
C VAL A 472 12.64 -6.66 -3.79
N GLN A 473 13.78 -6.74 -3.09
CA GLN A 473 13.77 -6.98 -1.64
C GLN A 473 13.10 -5.87 -0.84
N LEU A 474 13.32 -4.61 -1.24
CA LEU A 474 12.80 -3.44 -0.52
C LEU A 474 11.35 -3.13 -0.90
N ALA A 475 10.92 -3.53 -2.09
CA ALA A 475 9.61 -3.22 -2.64
C ALA A 475 8.46 -3.92 -1.90
N ASN A 476 7.38 -3.17 -1.66
CA ASN A 476 6.10 -3.71 -1.21
C ASN A 476 5.30 -4.32 -2.38
N SER A 477 4.14 -4.93 -2.12
CA SER A 477 3.38 -5.63 -3.17
C SER A 477 2.88 -4.69 -4.27
N LEU A 478 2.61 -3.42 -3.95
CA LEU A 478 2.23 -2.40 -4.94
C LEU A 478 3.41 -2.04 -5.85
N GLN A 479 4.60 -1.79 -5.30
CA GLN A 479 5.81 -1.51 -6.09
C GLN A 479 6.18 -2.68 -7.00
N LEU A 480 6.07 -3.92 -6.50
CA LEU A 480 6.28 -5.12 -7.32
C LEU A 480 5.26 -5.22 -8.45
N LEU A 481 3.98 -4.95 -8.18
CA LEU A 481 2.94 -4.91 -9.23
C LEU A 481 3.28 -3.87 -10.29
N MET A 482 3.61 -2.65 -9.88
CA MET A 482 3.91 -1.55 -10.79
C MET A 482 5.16 -1.83 -11.64
N ALA A 483 6.18 -2.49 -11.07
CA ALA A 483 7.35 -2.95 -11.82
C ALA A 483 6.98 -4.03 -12.85
N TYR A 484 6.12 -4.99 -12.50
CA TYR A 484 5.63 -6.01 -13.44
C TYR A 484 4.81 -5.39 -14.56
N LEU A 485 3.90 -4.46 -14.24
CA LEU A 485 3.04 -3.80 -15.23
C LEU A 485 3.83 -2.93 -16.22
N ALA A 486 4.94 -2.34 -15.77
CA ALA A 486 5.87 -1.61 -16.64
C ALA A 486 6.69 -2.55 -17.54
N ASN A 487 6.94 -3.79 -17.10
CA ASN A 487 7.70 -4.78 -17.86
C ASN A 487 7.16 -6.21 -17.63
N PRO A 488 6.10 -6.64 -18.37
CA PRO A 488 5.41 -7.92 -18.15
C PRO A 488 6.15 -9.14 -18.73
N SER A 489 7.44 -9.24 -18.46
CA SER A 489 8.26 -10.38 -18.87
C SER A 489 8.14 -11.51 -17.84
N GLY A 490 7.35 -12.54 -18.15
CA GLY A 490 7.25 -13.73 -17.29
C GLY A 490 8.59 -14.42 -17.05
N ALA A 491 9.48 -14.43 -18.05
CA ALA A 491 10.82 -15.01 -17.96
C ALA A 491 11.73 -14.23 -16.99
N LEU A 492 11.65 -12.90 -17.00
CA LEU A 492 12.40 -12.06 -16.04
C LEU A 492 11.94 -12.34 -14.61
N TRP A 493 10.63 -12.38 -14.37
CA TRP A 493 10.10 -12.59 -13.02
C TRP A 493 10.29 -14.03 -12.52
N GLN A 494 10.23 -15.02 -13.41
CA GLN A 494 10.60 -16.40 -13.10
C GLN A 494 12.08 -16.51 -12.71
N GLY A 495 12.99 -15.92 -13.49
CA GLY A 495 14.42 -15.96 -13.15
C GLY A 495 14.75 -15.18 -11.87
N LEU A 496 14.06 -14.06 -11.59
CA LEU A 496 14.18 -13.37 -10.30
C LEU A 496 13.77 -14.29 -9.14
N ALA A 497 12.62 -14.97 -9.25
CA ALA A 497 12.17 -15.93 -8.25
C ALA A 497 13.16 -17.09 -8.06
N GLN A 498 13.69 -17.64 -9.15
CA GLN A 498 14.72 -18.70 -9.12
C GLN A 498 16.02 -18.23 -8.46
N MET A 499 16.46 -17.01 -8.77
CA MET A 499 17.63 -16.38 -8.17
C MET A 499 17.46 -16.21 -6.66
N PHE A 500 16.28 -15.74 -6.19
CA PHE A 500 15.98 -15.70 -4.77
C PHE A 500 16.00 -17.09 -4.12
N CYS A 501 15.49 -18.12 -4.79
CA CYS A 501 15.57 -19.50 -4.29
C CYS A 501 17.02 -19.98 -4.17
N LEU A 502 17.86 -19.75 -5.19
CA LEU A 502 19.28 -20.14 -5.14
C LEU A 502 20.06 -19.36 -4.08
N ALA A 503 19.73 -18.08 -3.88
CA ALA A 503 20.37 -17.23 -2.89
C ALA A 503 19.99 -17.60 -1.44
N GLN A 504 18.81 -18.17 -1.23
CA GLN A 504 18.30 -18.66 0.06
C GLN A 504 18.57 -20.15 0.29
N ARG A 505 19.70 -20.67 -0.22
CA ARG A 505 20.21 -21.98 0.15
C ARG A 505 21.21 -21.84 1.31
N PRO A 506 21.36 -22.83 2.19
CA PRO A 506 22.22 -22.71 3.35
C PRO A 506 23.71 -22.59 2.97
N PRO A 507 24.50 -21.83 3.74
CA PRO A 507 25.96 -21.80 3.58
C PRO A 507 26.61 -23.13 3.99
N MET A 508 27.84 -23.37 3.51
CA MET A 508 28.51 -24.67 3.55
C MET A 508 28.58 -25.35 4.94
N PRO A 509 28.34 -26.68 5.04
CA PRO A 509 27.96 -27.58 3.94
C PRO A 509 26.48 -27.44 3.55
N PRO A 510 26.12 -27.66 2.28
CA PRO A 510 24.74 -27.57 1.84
C PRO A 510 23.88 -28.66 2.49
N VAL A 511 22.72 -28.26 3.02
CA VAL A 511 21.71 -29.16 3.58
C VAL A 511 21.02 -29.92 2.45
N GLN A 512 21.20 -31.24 2.44
CA GLN A 512 20.61 -32.13 1.43
C GLN A 512 19.10 -32.25 1.63
N ILE A 513 18.37 -32.56 0.57
CA ILE A 513 16.90 -32.68 0.58
C ILE A 513 16.35 -33.69 1.60
N ASP A 514 17.14 -34.70 1.97
CA ASP A 514 16.78 -35.77 2.92
C ASP A 514 17.23 -35.47 4.37
N ASP A 515 17.80 -34.29 4.62
CA ASP A 515 18.20 -33.89 5.96
C ASP A 515 16.97 -33.75 6.89
N PRO A 516 17.04 -34.17 8.17
CA PRO A 516 15.94 -34.06 9.12
C PRO A 516 15.35 -32.64 9.25
N SER A 517 16.17 -31.60 9.08
CA SER A 517 15.72 -30.20 9.13
C SER A 517 14.80 -29.79 7.96
N LEU A 518 14.82 -30.53 6.85
CA LEU A 518 13.93 -30.34 5.71
C LEU A 518 12.80 -31.38 5.70
N MET A 519 13.07 -32.61 6.16
CA MET A 519 12.05 -33.67 6.25
C MET A 519 10.95 -33.34 7.26
N ALA A 520 11.31 -32.82 8.43
CA ALA A 520 10.32 -32.47 9.46
C ALA A 520 9.26 -31.46 9.00
N PRO A 521 9.61 -30.29 8.41
CA PRO A 521 8.61 -29.37 7.87
C PRO A 521 7.87 -29.91 6.65
N ARG A 522 8.50 -30.77 5.82
CA ARG A 522 7.82 -31.43 4.70
C ARG A 522 6.69 -32.34 5.19
N GLU A 523 6.96 -33.16 6.21
CA GLU A 523 5.96 -34.02 6.82
C GLU A 523 4.87 -33.21 7.52
N ALA A 524 5.26 -32.23 8.35
CA ALA A 524 4.31 -31.40 9.10
C ALA A 524 3.34 -30.62 8.20
N LEU A 525 3.79 -30.21 7.01
CA LEU A 525 3.00 -29.44 6.04
C LEU A 525 2.44 -30.30 4.90
N ASN A 526 2.56 -31.63 4.97
CA ASN A 526 2.11 -32.58 3.94
C ASN A 526 2.65 -32.29 2.52
N LEU A 527 3.92 -31.92 2.42
CA LEU A 527 4.57 -31.52 1.16
C LEU A 527 5.22 -32.68 0.39
N ASN A 528 5.20 -33.90 0.92
CA ASN A 528 5.97 -35.01 0.35
C ASN A 528 5.56 -35.36 -1.08
N SER A 529 4.26 -35.44 -1.39
CA SER A 529 3.79 -35.68 -2.76
C SER A 529 4.27 -34.60 -3.74
N HIS A 530 4.24 -33.34 -3.30
CA HIS A 530 4.67 -32.21 -4.11
C HIS A 530 6.19 -32.21 -4.38
N VAL A 531 6.97 -32.55 -3.36
CA VAL A 531 8.43 -32.68 -3.49
C VAL A 531 8.79 -33.90 -4.35
N GLU A 532 8.12 -35.03 -4.15
CA GLU A 532 8.32 -36.23 -4.95
C GLU A 532 8.08 -35.95 -6.44
N GLU A 533 6.96 -35.29 -6.80
CA GLU A 533 6.68 -34.86 -8.16
C GLU A 533 7.77 -33.94 -8.72
N TRP A 534 8.21 -32.94 -7.95
CA TRP A 534 9.30 -32.05 -8.36
C TRP A 534 10.62 -32.77 -8.61
N THR A 535 10.90 -33.83 -7.86
CA THR A 535 12.13 -34.62 -7.98
C THR A 535 12.12 -35.66 -9.11
N GLN A 536 11.01 -35.79 -9.86
CA GLN A 536 10.91 -36.71 -10.99
C GLN A 536 11.82 -36.23 -12.15
N GLY A 537 12.98 -36.89 -12.34
CA GLY A 537 13.93 -36.49 -13.38
C GLY A 537 15.35 -37.07 -13.28
N GLY A 538 15.58 -38.03 -12.39
CA GLY A 538 16.91 -38.63 -12.14
C GLY A 538 17.61 -38.05 -10.91
N GLU A 539 18.82 -38.56 -10.63
CA GLU A 539 19.64 -38.11 -9.51
C GLU A 539 20.30 -36.76 -9.84
N SER A 540 20.00 -35.75 -9.03
CA SER A 540 20.62 -34.43 -9.09
C SER A 540 20.91 -33.94 -7.67
N PRO A 541 22.01 -33.21 -7.42
CA PRO A 541 22.28 -32.59 -6.13
C PRO A 541 21.21 -31.54 -5.81
N ARG A 542 20.30 -31.89 -4.89
CA ARG A 542 19.20 -31.06 -4.43
C ARG A 542 19.42 -30.64 -2.99
N VAL A 543 19.34 -29.34 -2.76
CA VAL A 543 19.66 -28.71 -1.48
C VAL A 543 18.56 -27.73 -1.14
N GLY A 544 18.44 -27.36 0.13
CA GLY A 544 17.38 -26.45 0.52
C GLY A 544 17.51 -25.90 1.92
N GLN A 545 16.56 -25.05 2.29
CA GLN A 545 16.49 -24.41 3.59
C GLN A 545 15.03 -24.28 4.02
N HIS A 546 14.77 -24.56 5.30
CA HIS A 546 13.54 -24.15 5.97
C HIS A 546 13.77 -22.79 6.65
N LEU A 547 12.94 -21.81 6.31
CA LEU A 547 13.01 -20.44 6.82
C LEU A 547 11.76 -20.14 7.63
N ALA A 548 11.93 -19.44 8.75
CA ALA A 548 10.84 -18.88 9.53
C ALA A 548 11.11 -17.39 9.76
N PRO A 549 10.82 -16.51 8.78
CA PRO A 549 11.15 -15.09 8.86
C PRO A 549 10.51 -14.39 10.07
N VAL A 550 9.30 -14.81 10.42
CA VAL A 550 8.52 -14.33 11.56
C VAL A 550 7.63 -15.44 12.11
N PRO A 551 7.18 -15.35 13.38
CA PRO A 551 6.19 -16.27 13.91
C PRO A 551 4.95 -16.37 13.00
N GLY A 552 4.55 -17.61 12.72
CA GLY A 552 3.40 -17.91 11.86
C GLY A 552 3.69 -17.95 10.36
N LEU A 553 4.90 -17.62 9.89
CA LEU A 553 5.28 -17.75 8.49
C LEU A 553 6.43 -18.76 8.34
N GLN A 554 6.17 -19.85 7.63
CA GLN A 554 7.14 -20.89 7.33
C GLN A 554 7.36 -21.01 5.83
N ILE A 555 8.61 -21.17 5.41
CA ILE A 555 8.98 -21.27 4.01
C ILE A 555 9.91 -22.47 3.83
N LEU A 556 9.54 -23.42 2.98
CA LEU A 556 10.43 -24.46 2.51
C LEU A 556 10.93 -24.10 1.11
N ASN A 557 12.25 -23.90 1.01
CA ASN A 557 12.93 -23.52 -0.22
C ASN A 557 13.87 -24.64 -0.66
N LEU A 558 13.63 -25.24 -1.82
CA LEU A 558 14.47 -26.30 -2.37
C LEU A 558 14.95 -25.91 -3.77
N VAL A 559 16.20 -26.27 -4.09
CA VAL A 559 16.83 -25.99 -5.38
C VAL A 559 17.54 -27.22 -5.92
N ASP A 560 17.41 -27.42 -7.23
CA ASP A 560 18.14 -28.45 -7.98
C ASP A 560 19.38 -27.81 -8.62
N LEU A 561 20.56 -28.10 -8.09
CA LEU A 561 21.80 -27.41 -8.50
C LEU A 561 22.21 -27.73 -9.94
N ALA A 562 21.80 -28.88 -10.49
CA ALA A 562 22.09 -29.21 -11.87
C ALA A 562 21.19 -28.43 -12.84
N LEU A 563 19.93 -28.23 -12.48
CA LEU A 563 18.97 -27.45 -13.28
C LEU A 563 19.22 -25.94 -13.22
N HIS A 564 19.88 -25.45 -12.16
CA HIS A 564 20.31 -24.06 -12.00
C HIS A 564 21.62 -23.70 -12.72
N LYS A 565 22.29 -24.66 -13.40
CA LYS A 565 23.49 -24.33 -14.18
C LYS A 565 23.12 -23.39 -15.33
N THR A 566 24.03 -22.46 -15.62
CA THR A 566 23.85 -21.32 -16.53
C THR A 566 23.47 -21.71 -17.97
N ASP A 567 23.66 -22.99 -18.34
CA ASP A 567 23.29 -23.58 -19.63
C ASP A 567 21.88 -24.20 -19.67
N ARG A 568 21.19 -24.36 -18.53
CA ARG A 568 19.93 -25.11 -18.44
C ARG A 568 18.72 -24.32 -17.95
N LEU A 569 18.91 -23.28 -17.12
CA LEU A 569 17.88 -22.35 -16.58
C LEU A 569 16.46 -22.92 -16.55
N HIS A 570 16.34 -24.12 -15.98
CA HIS A 570 15.15 -24.93 -16.21
C HIS A 570 13.99 -24.35 -15.39
N PRO A 571 12.77 -24.19 -15.93
CA PRO A 571 11.64 -23.63 -15.19
C PRO A 571 11.40 -24.34 -13.84
N CYS A 572 11.64 -25.65 -13.79
CA CYS A 572 11.52 -26.47 -12.59
C CYS A 572 12.78 -26.52 -11.69
N ALA A 573 13.76 -25.63 -11.83
CA ALA A 573 14.99 -25.66 -11.02
C ALA A 573 14.75 -25.35 -9.53
N SER A 574 13.60 -24.76 -9.17
CA SER A 574 13.26 -24.35 -7.81
C SER A 574 11.88 -24.85 -7.39
N PHE A 575 11.78 -25.25 -6.13
CA PHE A 575 10.53 -25.55 -5.44
C PHE A 575 10.38 -24.61 -4.23
N ARG A 576 9.20 -24.02 -4.08
CA ARG A 576 8.93 -23.04 -3.03
C ARG A 576 7.56 -23.31 -2.40
N ALA A 577 7.55 -23.70 -1.13
CA ALA A 577 6.32 -23.76 -0.33
C ALA A 577 6.32 -22.65 0.73
N ILE A 578 5.23 -21.90 0.83
CA ILE A 578 5.07 -20.75 1.75
C ILE A 578 3.80 -20.97 2.55
N HIS A 579 3.96 -21.36 3.80
CA HIS A 579 2.87 -21.67 4.72
C HIS A 579 2.66 -20.53 5.71
N PHE A 580 1.42 -20.05 5.81
CA PHE A 580 1.04 -19.05 6.81
C PHE A 580 -0.01 -19.61 7.78
N GLU A 581 0.33 -19.63 9.05
CA GLU A 581 -0.54 -19.96 10.18
C GLU A 581 -0.50 -18.81 11.20
N PRO A 582 -1.62 -18.11 11.46
CA PRO A 582 -1.63 -17.05 12.44
C PRO A 582 -1.20 -17.54 13.84
N ASP A 583 -0.05 -17.07 14.30
CA ASP A 583 0.44 -17.40 15.63
C ASP A 583 -0.41 -16.71 16.71
N ARG A 584 -1.20 -17.50 17.43
CA ARG A 584 -2.11 -17.04 18.48
C ARG A 584 -1.41 -16.39 19.68
N SER A 585 -0.12 -16.62 19.85
CA SER A 585 0.69 -15.98 20.90
C SER A 585 1.19 -14.59 20.50
N SER A 586 1.24 -14.32 19.19
CA SER A 586 1.64 -13.03 18.63
C SER A 586 0.50 -12.01 18.66
N SER A 587 0.85 -10.73 18.73
CA SER A 587 -0.13 -9.65 18.62
C SER A 587 -0.80 -9.62 17.24
N GLU A 588 -2.01 -9.08 17.16
CA GLU A 588 -2.75 -8.97 15.90
C GLU A 588 -1.96 -8.23 14.81
N ARG A 589 -1.22 -7.17 15.19
CA ARG A 589 -0.35 -6.45 14.27
C ARG A 589 0.78 -7.34 13.73
N GLN A 590 1.39 -8.17 14.56
CA GLN A 590 2.45 -9.09 14.11
C GLN A 590 1.89 -10.16 13.15
N GLN A 591 0.70 -10.69 13.44
CA GLN A 591 0.02 -11.62 12.54
C GLN A 591 -0.29 -10.96 11.19
N GLN A 592 -0.76 -9.71 11.19
CA GLN A 592 -1.00 -8.93 9.98
C GLN A 592 0.28 -8.69 9.17
N LEU A 593 1.41 -8.37 9.82
CA LEU A 593 2.69 -8.19 9.14
C LEU A 593 3.21 -9.50 8.53
N ALA A 594 3.06 -10.62 9.23
CA ALA A 594 3.40 -11.95 8.72
C ALA A 594 2.52 -12.35 7.52
N TRP A 595 1.22 -12.05 7.59
CA TRP A 595 0.28 -12.26 6.49
C TRP A 595 0.60 -11.39 5.27
N ARG A 596 0.96 -10.12 5.47
CA ARG A 596 1.41 -9.24 4.38
C ARG A 596 2.63 -9.81 3.67
N GLU A 597 3.59 -10.34 4.41
CA GLU A 597 4.76 -10.99 3.83
C GLU A 597 4.40 -12.28 3.09
N TRP A 598 3.44 -13.06 3.60
CA TRP A 598 2.89 -14.23 2.89
C TRP A 598 2.30 -13.84 1.53
N LEU A 599 1.48 -12.77 1.46
CA LEU A 599 0.94 -12.24 0.20
C LEU A 599 2.07 -11.80 -0.75
N ARG A 600 3.03 -11.03 -0.24
CA ARG A 600 4.16 -10.51 -1.03
C ARG A 600 5.02 -11.62 -1.62
N GLN A 601 5.30 -12.67 -0.84
CA GLN A 601 6.02 -13.85 -1.32
C GLN A 601 5.19 -14.61 -2.37
N GLY A 602 3.88 -14.79 -2.14
CA GLY A 602 2.98 -15.38 -3.15
C GLY A 602 3.02 -14.64 -4.49
N ASN A 603 2.97 -13.31 -4.45
CA ASN A 603 3.04 -12.45 -5.65
C ASN A 603 4.35 -12.65 -6.43
N LEU A 604 5.50 -12.75 -5.74
CA LEU A 604 6.80 -12.89 -6.39
C LEU A 604 7.07 -14.31 -6.90
N PHE A 605 6.71 -15.33 -6.12
CA PHE A 605 7.08 -16.72 -6.45
C PHE A 605 6.05 -17.44 -7.34
N GLN A 606 4.92 -16.80 -7.69
CA GLN A 606 3.90 -17.39 -8.59
C GLN A 606 4.44 -17.76 -9.98
N PHE A 607 5.56 -17.17 -10.37
CA PHE A 607 6.23 -17.45 -11.63
C PHE A 607 7.01 -18.78 -11.63
N LEU A 608 7.13 -19.45 -10.48
CA LEU A 608 7.69 -20.79 -10.37
C LEU A 608 6.61 -21.85 -10.66
N PRO A 609 6.89 -22.87 -11.50
CA PRO A 609 5.95 -23.98 -11.73
C PRO A 609 5.59 -24.71 -10.43
N HIS A 610 6.56 -24.87 -9.53
CA HIS A 610 6.43 -25.54 -8.24
C HIS A 610 6.32 -24.56 -7.05
N LEU A 611 5.51 -23.51 -7.21
CA LEU A 611 5.02 -22.73 -6.07
C LEU A 611 3.88 -23.49 -5.37
N LEU A 612 3.88 -23.40 -4.03
CA LEU A 612 2.72 -23.70 -3.20
C LEU A 612 2.58 -22.63 -2.10
N ILE A 613 1.44 -21.93 -2.04
CA ILE A 613 1.07 -21.13 -0.86
C ILE A 613 -0.01 -21.87 -0.07
N SER A 614 0.15 -22.01 1.24
CA SER A 614 -0.79 -22.81 2.06
C SER A 614 -1.10 -22.17 3.40
N THR A 615 -2.20 -22.59 4.02
CA THR A 615 -2.66 -22.13 5.34
C THR A 615 -3.38 -23.27 6.07
N PRO A 616 -3.65 -23.19 7.39
CA PRO A 616 -4.51 -24.15 8.06
C PRO A 616 -5.87 -24.26 7.38
N GLY A 617 -6.24 -25.47 6.95
CA GLY A 617 -7.47 -25.74 6.22
C GLY A 617 -7.33 -25.80 4.69
N TRP A 618 -6.17 -25.43 4.13
CA TRP A 618 -5.85 -25.67 2.73
C TRP A 618 -4.34 -25.94 2.53
N GLY A 619 -4.01 -27.21 2.30
CA GLY A 619 -2.63 -27.67 2.09
C GLY A 619 -2.20 -27.72 0.63
N GLY A 620 -3.15 -27.74 -0.30
CA GLY A 620 -2.93 -27.81 -1.76
C GLY A 620 -2.70 -29.22 -2.30
N SER A 621 -2.84 -30.25 -1.46
CA SER A 621 -2.86 -31.67 -1.86
C SER A 621 -3.95 -32.01 -2.87
N GLU A 622 -4.97 -31.17 -2.98
CA GLU A 622 -6.12 -31.27 -3.87
C GLU A 622 -5.82 -30.78 -5.30
N GLN A 623 -4.64 -30.17 -5.53
CA GLN A 623 -4.21 -29.66 -6.83
C GLN A 623 -2.92 -30.35 -7.30
N PRO A 624 -2.63 -30.35 -8.63
CA PRO A 624 -1.35 -30.83 -9.15
C PRO A 624 -0.16 -30.13 -8.47
N ALA A 625 0.99 -30.80 -8.32
CA ALA A 625 2.11 -30.15 -7.63
C ALA A 625 2.80 -29.08 -8.45
N ALA A 626 2.78 -29.22 -9.78
CA ALA A 626 3.25 -28.21 -10.70
C ALA A 626 2.15 -27.68 -11.62
N VAL A 627 2.41 -26.48 -12.12
CA VAL A 627 1.86 -26.00 -13.38
C VAL A 627 2.67 -26.63 -14.52
N ASP A 628 2.03 -27.07 -15.62
CA ASP A 628 2.78 -27.53 -16.80
C ASP A 628 3.82 -26.46 -17.17
N PRO A 629 5.13 -26.81 -17.23
CA PRO A 629 6.15 -25.81 -17.47
C PRO A 629 5.85 -25.20 -18.85
N PRO A 630 5.77 -23.86 -18.97
CA PRO A 630 5.71 -23.25 -20.30
C PRO A 630 6.92 -23.78 -21.08
N GLN A 631 6.68 -24.20 -22.32
CA GLN A 631 7.67 -24.86 -23.18
C GLN A 631 9.07 -24.29 -22.96
N VAL A 632 10.00 -25.19 -22.67
CA VAL A 632 11.45 -24.99 -22.48
C VAL A 632 11.95 -23.68 -23.10
N TRP A 633 12.27 -22.69 -22.26
CA TRP A 633 12.78 -21.37 -22.68
C TRP A 633 14.29 -21.36 -22.90
N VAL A 634 14.82 -22.43 -23.48
CA VAL A 634 16.15 -22.44 -24.08
C VAL A 634 16.03 -23.27 -25.34
N GLU A 635 15.97 -22.63 -26.51
CA GLU A 635 16.59 -23.23 -27.69
C GLU A 635 18.06 -23.39 -27.29
N ALA A 636 18.42 -24.59 -26.83
CA ALA A 636 19.82 -24.95 -26.70
C ALA A 636 20.42 -24.70 -28.08
N GLU A 637 21.38 -23.78 -28.19
CA GLU A 637 22.25 -23.82 -29.37
C GLU A 637 22.74 -25.26 -29.48
N PRO A 638 22.55 -25.91 -30.65
CA PRO A 638 22.81 -27.33 -30.78
C PRO A 638 24.25 -27.58 -30.32
N ALA A 639 24.38 -28.44 -29.31
CA ALA A 639 25.64 -28.80 -28.70
C ALA A 639 26.68 -29.02 -29.80
N LYS A 640 27.65 -28.10 -29.91
CA LYS A 640 28.81 -28.32 -30.77
C LYS A 640 29.49 -29.56 -30.23
N ALA A 641 29.41 -30.63 -31.02
CA ALA A 641 30.21 -31.82 -30.85
C ALA A 641 31.65 -31.43 -30.55
N ALA A 642 32.24 -32.13 -29.59
CA ALA A 642 33.59 -31.93 -29.09
C ALA A 642 34.60 -31.70 -30.22
N PRO A 643 35.55 -30.78 -30.05
CA PRO A 643 36.85 -30.91 -30.67
C PRO A 643 37.84 -31.46 -29.64
N GLU A 644 38.49 -32.54 -30.03
CA GLU A 644 39.78 -32.96 -29.49
C GLU A 644 40.82 -31.82 -29.64
N GLY A 645 41.72 -31.71 -28.66
CA GLY A 645 43.02 -31.04 -28.84
C GLY A 645 43.20 -29.69 -28.10
N PRO A 646 44.41 -29.41 -27.58
CA PRO A 646 44.65 -28.28 -26.67
C PRO A 646 44.84 -26.97 -27.46
N GLY A 647 43.99 -25.98 -27.21
CA GLY A 647 44.08 -24.62 -27.75
C GLY A 647 44.12 -23.58 -26.63
N ALA A 648 45.07 -22.64 -26.75
CA ALA A 648 45.54 -21.66 -25.76
C ALA A 648 44.48 -20.66 -25.23
N PRO A 649 44.73 -20.00 -24.07
CA PRO A 649 43.82 -19.01 -23.49
C PRO A 649 43.73 -17.74 -24.35
N GLU A 650 42.53 -17.14 -24.42
CA GLU A 650 42.31 -15.81 -25.00
C GLU A 650 43.25 -14.80 -24.33
N THR A 651 44.11 -14.17 -25.14
CA THR A 651 45.19 -13.30 -24.67
C THR A 651 44.64 -11.96 -24.22
N ALA A 652 45.26 -11.37 -23.17
CA ALA A 652 44.93 -10.03 -22.63
C ALA A 652 44.87 -8.91 -23.68
N VAL A 653 45.48 -9.11 -24.85
CA VAL A 653 45.42 -8.23 -26.01
C VAL A 653 44.00 -8.12 -26.59
N ALA A 654 43.24 -9.22 -26.65
CA ALA A 654 41.87 -9.23 -27.18
C ALA A 654 40.90 -8.49 -26.24
N ALA A 655 41.07 -8.65 -24.92
CA ALA A 655 40.26 -7.95 -23.92
C ALA A 655 40.55 -6.44 -23.89
N SER A 656 41.81 -6.03 -24.00
CA SER A 656 42.21 -4.62 -24.09
C SER A 656 41.66 -3.97 -25.36
N GLN A 657 41.75 -4.66 -26.50
CA GLN A 657 41.22 -4.16 -27.77
C GLN A 657 39.69 -3.99 -27.76
N GLN A 658 38.97 -4.88 -27.07
CA GLN A 658 37.52 -4.77 -26.91
C GLN A 658 37.13 -3.59 -26.00
N ALA A 659 37.93 -3.28 -24.97
CA ALA A 659 37.69 -2.15 -24.08
C ALA A 659 37.90 -0.79 -24.78
N TRP A 660 38.92 -0.68 -25.64
CA TRP A 660 39.13 0.52 -26.47
C TRP A 660 38.01 0.73 -27.50
N GLN A 661 37.50 -0.36 -28.09
CA GLN A 661 36.32 -0.30 -28.97
C GLN A 661 35.06 0.19 -28.24
N ALA A 662 34.89 -0.17 -26.96
CA ALA A 662 33.79 0.31 -26.14
C ALA A 662 33.91 1.83 -25.85
N LEU A 663 35.11 2.31 -25.48
CA LEU A 663 35.37 3.73 -25.24
C LEU A 663 35.15 4.59 -26.51
N SER A 664 35.59 4.10 -27.67
CA SER A 664 35.39 4.79 -28.96
C SER A 664 33.92 4.82 -29.40
N ARG A 665 33.11 3.80 -29.10
CA ARG A 665 31.71 3.72 -29.54
C ARG A 665 30.82 4.85 -29.00
N PHE A 666 31.09 5.32 -27.79
CA PHE A 666 30.25 6.31 -27.10
C PHE A 666 30.88 7.72 -27.04
N ALA A 667 32.06 7.90 -27.64
CA ALA A 667 32.76 9.17 -27.63
C ALA A 667 32.25 10.15 -28.70
N PRO A 668 32.11 11.45 -28.36
CA PRO A 668 31.88 12.52 -29.32
C PRO A 668 32.90 12.54 -30.47
N ALA A 669 32.50 13.04 -31.64
CA ALA A 669 33.28 12.92 -32.88
C ALA A 669 34.64 13.66 -32.82
N ASP A 670 34.71 14.75 -32.06
CA ASP A 670 35.89 15.56 -31.76
C ASP A 670 36.89 14.87 -30.81
N VAL A 671 36.44 13.92 -29.98
CA VAL A 671 37.30 13.13 -29.08
C VAL A 671 37.92 11.89 -29.77
N GLN A 672 37.37 11.46 -30.91
CA GLN A 672 37.80 10.27 -31.65
C GLN A 672 39.29 10.26 -32.05
N PRO A 673 39.89 11.35 -32.59
CA PRO A 673 41.31 11.36 -32.97
C PRO A 673 42.24 11.15 -31.77
N LEU A 674 41.82 11.61 -30.60
CA LEU A 674 42.56 11.45 -29.36
C LEU A 674 42.42 10.04 -28.79
N LEU A 675 41.22 9.44 -28.81
CA LEU A 675 41.03 8.04 -28.41
C LEU A 675 41.85 7.07 -29.27
N GLN A 676 41.97 7.33 -30.58
CA GLN A 676 42.84 6.54 -31.46
C GLN A 676 44.32 6.68 -31.09
N ALA A 677 44.76 7.89 -30.73
CA ALA A 677 46.14 8.13 -30.28
C ALA A 677 46.43 7.46 -28.92
N LEU A 678 45.44 7.46 -28.01
CA LEU A 678 45.53 6.78 -26.72
C LEU A 678 45.52 5.25 -26.87
N GLU A 679 44.62 4.68 -27.69
CA GLU A 679 44.60 3.24 -27.97
C GLU A 679 45.95 2.77 -28.52
N ALA A 680 46.51 3.51 -29.49
CA ALA A 680 47.81 3.19 -30.06
C ALA A 680 48.95 3.29 -29.03
N ALA A 681 48.92 4.28 -28.13
CA ALA A 681 49.92 4.46 -27.08
C ALA A 681 49.81 3.42 -25.95
N TRP A 682 48.62 2.84 -25.73
CA TRP A 682 48.37 1.83 -24.70
C TRP A 682 48.67 0.39 -25.17
N GLN A 683 48.93 0.17 -26.47
CA GLN A 683 49.23 -1.16 -27.00
C GLN A 683 50.47 -1.76 -26.32
N GLY A 684 50.31 -2.95 -25.72
CA GLY A 684 51.39 -3.67 -25.05
C GLY A 684 51.77 -3.10 -23.68
N THR A 685 50.93 -2.25 -23.09
CA THR A 685 51.11 -1.69 -21.73
C THR A 685 50.06 -2.23 -20.77
N ASP A 686 50.33 -2.18 -19.47
CA ASP A 686 49.42 -2.62 -18.39
C ASP A 686 48.69 -1.45 -17.71
N ARG A 687 48.76 -0.24 -18.29
CA ARG A 687 48.27 0.98 -17.69
C ARG A 687 46.73 1.00 -17.60
N PRO A 688 46.16 1.66 -16.57
CA PRO A 688 44.71 1.70 -16.39
C PRO A 688 44.01 2.40 -17.56
N LEU A 689 42.83 1.91 -17.90
CA LEU A 689 41.96 2.54 -18.89
C LEU A 689 41.22 3.74 -18.26
N PRO A 690 40.90 4.77 -19.05
CA PRO A 690 40.14 5.91 -18.56
C PRO A 690 38.66 5.56 -18.33
N GLU A 691 38.05 6.26 -17.37
CA GLU A 691 36.60 6.36 -17.23
C GLU A 691 36.06 7.43 -18.19
N GLN A 692 34.88 7.21 -18.78
CA GLN A 692 34.25 8.14 -19.74
C GLN A 692 33.16 8.98 -19.07
N ALA A 693 33.02 10.24 -19.48
CA ALA A 693 32.03 11.18 -18.96
C ALA A 693 32.07 11.34 -17.42
N PHE A 694 33.28 11.52 -16.89
CA PHE A 694 33.52 11.61 -15.46
C PHE A 694 33.10 12.97 -14.90
N GLU A 695 32.23 12.96 -13.89
CA GLU A 695 31.72 14.15 -13.21
C GLU A 695 32.51 14.42 -11.92
N LEU A 696 33.08 15.62 -11.81
CA LEU A 696 33.73 16.08 -10.59
C LEU A 696 32.68 16.64 -9.64
N GLU A 697 32.49 16.00 -8.49
CA GLU A 697 31.56 16.44 -7.46
C GLU A 697 32.18 17.46 -6.50
N GLY A 698 31.42 18.52 -6.20
CA GLY A 698 31.72 19.50 -5.18
C GLY A 698 31.39 19.03 -3.76
N PRO A 699 31.74 19.81 -2.72
CA PRO A 699 31.55 19.43 -1.31
C PRO A 699 30.10 19.19 -0.88
N LYS A 700 29.12 19.57 -1.72
CA LYS A 700 27.68 19.38 -1.47
C LYS A 700 27.05 18.31 -2.36
N GLY A 701 27.84 17.57 -3.13
CA GLY A 701 27.38 16.55 -4.08
C GLY A 701 26.79 17.14 -5.37
N ASP A 702 27.07 18.41 -5.66
CA ASP A 702 26.76 19.06 -6.93
C ASP A 702 27.90 18.85 -7.93
N VAL A 703 27.56 18.58 -9.21
CA VAL A 703 28.56 18.44 -10.28
C VAL A 703 29.12 19.83 -10.59
N ILE A 704 30.43 19.99 -10.41
CA ILE A 704 31.13 21.27 -10.60
C ILE A 704 31.95 21.34 -11.89
N ALA A 705 32.27 20.18 -12.48
CA ALA A 705 32.92 20.07 -13.80
C ALA A 705 32.77 18.66 -14.38
N GLN A 706 32.94 18.53 -15.70
CA GLN A 706 32.90 17.25 -16.40
C GLN A 706 34.14 17.01 -17.26
N ALA A 707 34.61 15.76 -17.33
CA ALA A 707 35.69 15.32 -18.19
C ALA A 707 35.20 14.24 -19.17
N GLU A 708 35.66 14.32 -20.42
CA GLU A 708 35.38 13.31 -21.43
C GLU A 708 36.04 11.99 -21.06
N LEU A 709 37.28 12.06 -20.57
CA LEU A 709 38.06 10.93 -20.08
C LEU A 709 38.76 11.30 -18.77
N ALA A 710 38.74 10.42 -17.78
CA ALA A 710 39.42 10.63 -16.51
C ALA A 710 40.13 9.39 -15.97
N TRP A 711 41.19 9.62 -15.19
CA TRP A 711 41.84 8.62 -14.36
C TRP A 711 41.76 9.08 -12.90
N PRO A 712 40.70 8.70 -12.17
CA PRO A 712 40.40 9.28 -10.86
C PRO A 712 41.49 9.04 -9.81
N ASP A 713 42.07 7.84 -9.82
CA ASP A 713 43.13 7.46 -8.90
C ASP A 713 44.42 8.29 -9.09
N GLN A 714 44.70 8.74 -10.31
CA GLN A 714 45.87 9.55 -10.66
C GLN A 714 45.56 11.05 -10.79
N ARG A 715 44.29 11.44 -10.63
CA ARG A 715 43.78 12.81 -10.80
C ARG A 715 44.19 13.45 -12.13
N LEU A 716 44.01 12.69 -13.20
CA LEU A 716 44.21 13.16 -14.57
C LEU A 716 42.85 13.26 -15.26
N ALA A 717 42.61 14.36 -15.95
CA ALA A 717 41.35 14.60 -16.67
C ALA A 717 41.62 15.13 -18.07
N LEU A 718 40.71 14.82 -18.98
CA LEU A 718 40.72 15.32 -20.33
C LEU A 718 39.35 15.92 -20.63
N VAL A 719 39.33 17.22 -20.92
CA VAL A 719 38.14 18.05 -20.88
C VAL A 719 37.93 18.77 -22.21
N SER A 720 36.67 19.03 -22.54
CA SER A 720 36.29 19.75 -23.77
C SER A 720 36.24 21.26 -23.57
N GLU A 721 35.82 21.72 -22.40
CA GLU A 721 35.59 23.13 -22.13
C GLU A 721 36.66 23.72 -21.19
N PRO A 722 37.14 24.96 -21.44
CA PRO A 722 38.11 25.62 -20.56
C PRO A 722 37.63 25.82 -19.12
N VAL A 723 36.33 26.00 -18.92
CA VAL A 723 35.74 26.18 -17.58
C VAL A 723 35.86 24.91 -16.72
N ASP A 724 35.74 23.73 -17.34
CA ASP A 724 35.94 22.45 -16.67
C ASP A 724 37.42 22.26 -16.32
N ALA A 725 38.33 22.63 -17.23
CA ALA A 725 39.77 22.59 -16.96
C ALA A 725 40.17 23.41 -15.73
N GLU A 726 39.61 24.61 -15.57
CA GLU A 726 39.85 25.48 -14.41
C GLU A 726 39.35 24.84 -13.11
N ALA A 727 38.15 24.23 -13.13
CA ALA A 727 37.54 23.59 -11.98
C ALA A 727 38.29 22.32 -11.54
N PHE A 728 38.68 21.46 -12.48
CA PHE A 728 39.53 20.29 -12.18
C PHE A 728 40.92 20.71 -11.65
N THR A 729 41.53 21.74 -12.25
CA THR A 729 42.83 22.26 -11.79
C THR A 729 42.71 22.85 -10.37
N ALA A 730 41.63 23.56 -10.06
CA ALA A 730 41.34 24.06 -8.71
C ALA A 730 41.15 22.92 -7.69
N ALA A 731 40.65 21.76 -8.13
CA ALA A 731 40.55 20.53 -7.33
C ALA A 731 41.87 19.72 -7.26
N GLY A 732 42.95 20.23 -7.83
CA GLY A 732 44.28 19.62 -7.80
C GLY A 732 44.50 18.50 -8.81
N TRP A 733 43.72 18.50 -9.90
CA TRP A 733 43.92 17.59 -11.03
C TRP A 733 44.84 18.19 -12.09
N ARG A 734 45.45 17.33 -12.90
CA ARG A 734 46.14 17.74 -14.13
C ARG A 734 45.21 17.52 -15.31
N CYS A 735 45.02 18.57 -16.11
CA CYS A 735 44.04 18.59 -17.18
C CYS A 735 44.70 18.82 -18.54
N TRP A 736 44.14 18.19 -19.56
CA TRP A 736 44.46 18.44 -20.97
C TRP A 736 43.17 18.71 -21.73
N SER A 737 43.27 19.49 -22.82
CA SER A 737 42.12 19.74 -23.69
C SER A 737 41.98 18.62 -24.72
N VAL A 738 40.74 18.28 -25.10
CA VAL A 738 40.46 17.45 -26.29
C VAL A 738 40.97 18.10 -27.59
N GLU A 739 41.14 19.42 -27.60
CA GLU A 739 41.65 20.18 -28.75
C GLU A 739 43.18 20.17 -28.85
N ASP A 740 43.89 19.73 -27.79
CA ASP A 740 45.34 19.61 -27.81
C ASP A 740 45.80 18.55 -28.83
N PRO A 741 47.00 18.67 -29.43
CA PRO A 741 47.48 17.72 -30.43
C PRO A 741 47.45 16.26 -29.90
N PRO A 742 46.63 15.35 -30.49
CA PRO A 742 46.35 14.02 -29.93
C PRO A 742 47.58 13.19 -29.52
N ALA A 743 48.61 13.19 -30.37
CA ALA A 743 49.85 12.44 -30.10
C ALA A 743 50.68 13.04 -28.95
N ALA A 744 50.66 14.37 -28.78
CA ALA A 744 51.37 15.03 -27.68
C ALA A 744 50.65 14.80 -26.35
N THR A 745 49.32 14.87 -26.36
CA THR A 745 48.47 14.61 -25.19
C THR A 745 48.57 13.15 -24.74
N ALA A 746 48.52 12.19 -25.67
CA ALA A 746 48.72 10.78 -25.36
C ALA A 746 50.11 10.51 -24.76
N ALA A 747 51.17 11.12 -25.30
CA ALA A 747 52.53 11.00 -24.75
C ALA A 747 52.65 11.59 -23.34
N ALA A 748 52.03 12.76 -23.09
CA ALA A 748 52.03 13.39 -21.78
C ALA A 748 51.26 12.58 -20.73
N LEU A 749 50.12 11.98 -21.10
CA LEU A 749 49.35 11.07 -20.23
C LEU A 749 50.11 9.78 -19.93
N MET A 750 50.84 9.23 -20.91
CA MET A 750 51.75 8.10 -20.72
C MET A 750 52.92 8.43 -19.78
N GLU A 751 53.37 9.67 -19.71
CA GLU A 751 54.39 10.07 -18.73
C GLU A 751 53.78 10.28 -17.32
N ALA A 752 52.53 10.75 -17.25
CA ALA A 752 51.83 11.04 -16.01
C ALA A 752 51.24 9.81 -15.30
N LEU A 753 50.91 8.74 -16.04
CA LEU A 753 50.42 7.49 -15.49
C LEU A 753 51.60 6.57 -15.11
N PRO A 754 51.62 5.96 -13.91
CA PRO A 754 52.57 4.88 -13.62
C PRO A 754 52.17 3.59 -14.36
N PRO A 755 53.13 2.70 -14.70
CA PRO A 755 52.79 1.31 -15.04
C PRO A 755 52.09 0.65 -13.84
N SER A 756 51.15 -0.26 -14.10
CA SER A 756 50.26 -0.84 -13.06
C SER A 756 50.91 -1.88 -12.16
#